data_AF-C1CXL5-F1
#
_entry.id   AF-C1CXL5-F1
#
_cell.length_a   1.000
_cell.length_b   1.000
_cell.length_c   1.000
_cell.angle_alpha   90.00
_cell.angle_beta   90.00
_cell.angle_gamma   90.00
#
_symmetry.space_group_name_H-M   'P 1'
#
loop_
_entity.id
_entity.type
_entity.pdbx_description
1 polymer ?
#
loop_
_entity_poly.entity_id
_entity_poly.type
_entity_poly.pdbx_seq_one_letter_code
_entity_poly.pdbx_strand_id
1 'polypeptide(L)'
;MKPSTRVLPLALLLLGSACANAVLEGRTLRFENGPRVVWQRSFPDWMGTLTAPVEAGGVTYLGVGPVVYAFSNTGQISERIDLPGMVTSLDASSGGLRVSTEQAGAVGLFTLSRTNGTLTALERVVPPPDPKVTGWLAYTADRIPAQAVEPAAAQDPGNPFLALREARLASAEGDLYGSLSAVRRALNTTLPFPAWVQLAARLDAAGFPSAADLALEHARRDAAERGFDPEVPVSRAALGAYGNPSGYVGTLLDQNRLTRAEVWMRYLRELHPRFEGGLALYERYARALETQGRVGEAEEWRQFARSLRGGTLYNLGLEGTHTLRDAARLAALSLLLALTAALLTLTARAWRAQGEDTRALGGRLLGWRRPLSRARRLAVAYASAGERLTLVLLAAALFTVLGGWQWTNLASSGLKAAAVTTGTYGGSWVSTQLSRLNLRPGPDTALLSGLNAQLDGNATQAREHYTRALPDACARNNLGVIAQTRGDEAQARDLYRAALADRPTLSAAAFNLGLSPSSPELAFQRTYRPNQPRLCYPDQRSLTRALTGDLGATLRGNLREPVSLVTAAPGNSVRLGWALLGALIVTGWLAFTLLLPRAANEERLGRPAAYRILGVLLPGSALLHSAWGSVLLLGWAACISALMPLSGLIAFPNLVNLSLPGVRLTLLGALALTYLLGILGFVAAEIRFARRVRLHAQQEA
;
A
#
# COMPACT_ATOMS: atom_id res chain seq x y z
N MET A 1 -51.28 46.97 -54.61
CA MET A 1 -50.81 45.66 -54.10
C MET A 1 -50.35 44.85 -55.29
N LYS A 2 -49.04 44.88 -55.60
CA LYS A 2 -48.46 44.29 -56.81
C LYS A 2 -47.54 43.12 -56.44
N PRO A 3 -47.49 42.06 -57.26
CA PRO A 3 -46.59 40.91 -57.11
C PRO A 3 -45.24 41.19 -57.79
N SER A 4 -44.15 40.58 -57.31
CA SER A 4 -42.84 40.60 -57.98
C SER A 4 -42.03 39.36 -57.55
N THR A 5 -41.98 38.31 -58.39
CA THR A 5 -40.90 37.99 -59.36
C THR A 5 -39.62 37.39 -58.78
N ARG A 6 -39.37 36.14 -59.25
CA ARG A 6 -38.06 35.52 -59.61
C ARG A 6 -37.09 35.33 -58.42
N VAL A 7 -36.36 34.22 -58.31
CA VAL A 7 -35.30 33.77 -59.22
C VAL A 7 -34.97 32.30 -58.90
N LEU A 8 -35.00 31.44 -59.92
CA LEU A 8 -34.21 30.21 -59.96
C LEU A 8 -32.73 30.60 -60.12
N PRO A 9 -31.80 29.94 -59.42
CA PRO A 9 -30.53 29.63 -60.05
C PRO A 9 -30.33 28.12 -60.11
N LEU A 10 -30.27 27.67 -61.36
CA LEU A 10 -29.55 26.50 -61.84
C LEU A 10 -28.07 26.68 -61.48
N ALA A 11 -27.45 25.79 -60.69
CA ALA A 11 -25.98 25.67 -60.64
C ALA A 11 -25.49 24.45 -59.85
N LEU A 12 -24.73 23.62 -60.57
CA LEU A 12 -23.71 22.68 -60.14
C LEU A 12 -24.15 21.42 -59.36
N LEU A 13 -24.45 20.39 -60.15
CA LEU A 13 -23.91 19.04 -59.93
C LEU A 13 -22.37 19.12 -59.84
N LEU A 14 -21.88 19.47 -58.65
CA LEU A 14 -20.57 19.01 -58.22
C LEU A 14 -20.75 17.51 -57.95
N LEU A 15 -20.44 16.70 -58.96
CA LEU A 15 -19.88 15.37 -58.76
C LEU A 15 -18.57 15.56 -57.99
N GLY A 16 -18.68 15.91 -56.71
CA GLY A 16 -17.62 15.71 -55.76
C GLY A 16 -17.39 14.21 -55.76
N SER A 17 -16.22 13.80 -56.24
CA SER A 17 -15.71 12.44 -56.09
C SER A 17 -16.07 12.00 -54.68
N ALA A 18 -17.03 11.09 -54.56
CA ALA A 18 -17.47 10.58 -53.28
C ALA A 18 -16.30 9.76 -52.73
N CYS A 19 -15.41 10.43 -52.02
CA CYS A 19 -14.34 9.76 -51.30
C CYS A 19 -15.01 8.78 -50.35
N ALA A 20 -14.52 7.53 -50.37
CA ALA A 20 -15.03 6.53 -49.47
C ALA A 20 -14.78 6.98 -48.03
N ASN A 21 -15.85 7.03 -47.22
CA ASN A 21 -15.79 7.56 -45.86
C ASN A 21 -16.39 6.53 -44.89
N ALA A 22 -15.71 6.33 -43.77
CA ALA A 22 -16.21 5.59 -42.63
C ALA A 22 -17.19 6.44 -41.81
N VAL A 23 -18.39 5.90 -41.58
CA VAL A 23 -19.45 6.53 -40.78
C VAL A 23 -19.87 5.58 -39.68
N LEU A 24 -19.99 6.10 -38.46
CA LEU A 24 -20.53 5.35 -37.32
C LEU A 24 -22.00 5.72 -37.12
N GLU A 25 -22.92 4.82 -37.46
CA GLU A 25 -24.36 4.96 -37.21
C GLU A 25 -24.75 4.12 -36.00
N GLY A 26 -25.03 4.79 -34.87
CA GLY A 26 -25.30 4.13 -33.60
C GLY A 26 -24.09 3.33 -33.12
N ARG A 27 -24.11 2.00 -33.33
CA ARG A 27 -23.01 1.09 -33.00
C ARG A 27 -22.51 0.27 -34.20
N THR A 28 -22.91 0.65 -35.40
CA THR A 28 -22.49 0.00 -36.63
C THR A 28 -21.56 0.93 -37.40
N LEU A 29 -20.31 0.51 -37.54
CA LEU A 29 -19.33 1.14 -38.42
C LEU A 29 -19.62 0.72 -39.86
N ARG A 30 -19.88 1.68 -40.74
CA ARG A 30 -20.14 1.48 -42.16
C ARG A 30 -19.04 2.15 -42.95
N PHE A 31 -18.50 1.46 -43.95
CA PHE A 31 -17.57 2.04 -44.91
C PHE A 31 -18.28 2.19 -46.24
N GLU A 32 -18.50 3.44 -46.65
CA GLU A 32 -19.34 3.78 -47.78
C GLU A 32 -18.50 4.37 -48.91
N ASN A 33 -18.71 3.90 -50.13
CA ASN A 33 -18.16 4.53 -51.34
C ASN A 33 -19.32 5.14 -52.12
N GLY A 34 -19.60 6.42 -51.88
CA GLY A 34 -20.83 7.06 -52.32
C GLY A 34 -22.07 6.40 -51.70
N PRO A 35 -23.11 6.04 -52.47
CA PRO A 35 -24.33 5.43 -51.93
C PRO A 35 -24.20 3.92 -51.62
N ARG A 36 -23.04 3.30 -51.88
CA ARG A 36 -22.83 1.86 -51.72
C ARG A 36 -22.04 1.56 -50.44
N VAL A 37 -22.62 0.78 -49.55
CA VAL A 37 -21.91 0.19 -48.39
C VAL A 37 -20.98 -0.91 -48.91
N VAL A 38 -19.68 -0.74 -48.68
CA VAL A 38 -18.65 -1.73 -49.05
C VAL A 38 -18.62 -2.85 -48.00
N TRP A 39 -18.61 -2.47 -46.73
CA TRP A 39 -18.70 -3.36 -45.59
C TRP A 39 -19.31 -2.63 -44.40
N GLN A 40 -19.85 -3.40 -43.45
CA GLN A 40 -20.37 -2.88 -42.20
C GLN A 40 -20.04 -3.82 -41.04
N ARG A 41 -19.87 -3.27 -39.84
CA ARG A 41 -19.58 -4.04 -38.63
C ARG A 41 -20.29 -3.44 -37.42
N SER A 42 -21.04 -4.27 -36.71
CA SER A 42 -21.76 -3.87 -35.50
C SER A 42 -20.99 -4.26 -34.24
N PHE A 43 -20.93 -3.35 -33.29
CA PHE A 43 -20.28 -3.54 -31.99
C PHE A 43 -21.34 -3.63 -30.88
N PRO A 44 -21.39 -4.72 -30.10
CA PRO A 44 -22.30 -4.83 -28.96
C PRO A 44 -22.04 -3.79 -27.86
N ASP A 45 -23.08 -3.38 -27.13
CA ASP A 45 -22.99 -2.37 -26.04
C ASP A 45 -21.94 -2.71 -24.99
N TRP A 46 -21.82 -3.99 -24.64
CA TRP A 46 -20.91 -4.45 -23.60
C TRP A 46 -19.42 -4.33 -23.98
N MET A 47 -19.08 -4.05 -25.24
CA MET A 47 -17.68 -3.76 -25.64
C MET A 47 -17.20 -2.39 -25.15
N GLY A 48 -18.11 -1.53 -24.70
CA GLY A 48 -17.80 -0.20 -24.18
C GLY A 48 -18.12 0.93 -25.16
N THR A 49 -17.55 2.10 -24.87
CA THR A 49 -17.73 3.32 -25.66
C THR A 49 -17.07 3.20 -27.02
N LEU A 50 -17.69 3.82 -28.02
CA LEU A 50 -17.15 3.95 -29.37
C LEU A 50 -16.81 5.41 -29.62
N THR A 51 -15.66 5.68 -30.24
CA THR A 51 -15.32 7.04 -30.70
C THR A 51 -15.89 7.30 -32.09
N ALA A 52 -15.83 8.56 -32.54
CA ALA A 52 -15.95 8.83 -33.97
C ALA A 52 -14.81 8.12 -34.74
N PRO A 53 -15.08 7.56 -35.92
CA PRO A 53 -14.04 6.97 -36.75
C PRO A 53 -13.17 8.08 -37.34
N VAL A 54 -11.86 7.81 -37.43
CA VAL A 54 -10.90 8.73 -38.03
C VAL A 54 -10.17 8.02 -39.16
N GLU A 55 -10.12 8.64 -40.33
CA GLU A 55 -9.39 8.11 -41.46
C GLU A 55 -8.05 8.80 -41.62
N ALA A 56 -6.98 8.01 -41.71
CA ALA A 56 -5.65 8.51 -41.99
C ALA A 56 -4.86 7.47 -42.80
N GLY A 57 -4.34 7.87 -43.97
CA GLY A 57 -3.48 7.03 -44.80
C GLY A 57 -4.16 5.77 -45.35
N GLY A 58 -5.47 5.82 -45.67
CA GLY A 58 -6.22 4.67 -46.18
C GLY A 58 -6.50 3.58 -45.14
N VAL A 59 -6.49 3.97 -43.85
CA VAL A 59 -6.85 3.13 -42.71
C VAL A 59 -7.90 3.86 -41.90
N THR A 60 -8.97 3.16 -41.52
CA THR A 60 -9.99 3.67 -40.62
C THR A 60 -9.65 3.27 -39.19
N TYR A 61 -9.54 4.24 -38.29
CA TYR A 61 -9.31 4.01 -36.86
C TYR A 61 -10.60 4.16 -36.07
N LEU A 62 -10.86 3.25 -35.14
CA LEU A 62 -12.00 3.32 -34.23
C LEU A 62 -11.55 2.95 -32.82
N GLY A 63 -11.86 3.80 -31.84
CA GLY A 63 -11.73 3.49 -30.43
C GLY A 63 -12.92 2.64 -29.97
N VAL A 64 -12.64 1.50 -29.35
CA VAL A 64 -13.62 0.56 -28.80
C VAL A 64 -13.20 0.20 -27.37
N GLY A 65 -13.89 0.73 -26.37
CA GLY A 65 -13.48 0.56 -24.97
C GLY A 65 -12.05 1.09 -24.75
N PRO A 66 -11.11 0.31 -24.19
CA PRO A 66 -9.72 0.72 -23.97
C PRO A 66 -8.78 0.44 -25.16
N VAL A 67 -9.32 0.15 -26.34
CA VAL A 67 -8.56 -0.30 -27.50
C VAL A 67 -8.78 0.61 -28.70
N VAL A 68 -7.75 0.83 -29.51
CA VAL A 68 -7.88 1.40 -30.86
C VAL A 68 -7.67 0.31 -31.89
N TYR A 69 -8.66 0.12 -32.76
CA TYR A 69 -8.58 -0.81 -33.89
C TYR A 69 -8.28 -0.04 -35.18
N ALA A 70 -7.40 -0.61 -35.99
CA ALA A 70 -7.11 -0.18 -37.35
C ALA A 70 -7.81 -1.12 -38.34
N PHE A 71 -8.67 -0.56 -39.19
CA PHE A 71 -9.40 -1.29 -40.22
C PHE A 71 -8.81 -0.98 -41.60
N SER A 72 -8.59 -2.03 -42.37
CA SER A 72 -8.27 -1.94 -43.80
C SER A 72 -9.50 -1.55 -44.63
N ASN A 73 -9.29 -1.15 -45.88
CA ASN A 73 -10.37 -0.81 -46.81
C ASN A 73 -11.37 -1.97 -47.06
N THR A 74 -10.99 -3.21 -46.75
CA THR A 74 -11.85 -4.41 -46.86
C THR A 74 -12.63 -4.72 -45.56
N GLY A 75 -12.43 -3.94 -44.50
CA GLY A 75 -13.11 -4.11 -43.21
C GLY A 75 -12.45 -5.13 -42.27
N GLN A 76 -11.30 -5.68 -42.66
CA GLN A 76 -10.50 -6.54 -41.78
C GLN A 76 -9.68 -5.69 -40.81
N ILE A 77 -9.60 -6.16 -39.55
CA ILE A 77 -8.72 -5.58 -38.54
C ILE A 77 -7.28 -5.92 -38.92
N SER A 78 -6.49 -4.89 -39.22
CA SER A 78 -5.08 -5.05 -39.50
C SER A 78 -4.26 -5.04 -38.22
N GLU A 79 -4.56 -4.12 -37.30
CA GLU A 79 -3.78 -3.88 -36.09
C GLU A 79 -4.67 -3.45 -34.92
N ARG A 80 -4.15 -3.66 -33.70
CA ARG A 80 -4.79 -3.28 -32.44
C ARG A 80 -3.77 -2.65 -31.51
N ILE A 81 -4.15 -1.56 -30.85
CA ILE A 81 -3.39 -0.98 -29.74
C ILE A 81 -4.23 -0.96 -28.48
N ASP A 82 -3.70 -1.60 -27.44
CA ASP A 82 -4.27 -1.61 -26.09
C ASP A 82 -3.76 -0.41 -25.29
N LEU A 83 -4.69 0.38 -24.74
CA LEU A 83 -4.41 1.64 -24.03
C LEU A 83 -4.79 1.55 -22.54
N PRO A 84 -4.28 2.45 -21.68
CA PRO A 84 -4.40 2.32 -20.23
C PRO A 84 -5.69 2.92 -19.67
N GLY A 85 -6.69 3.17 -20.52
CA GLY A 85 -7.98 3.75 -20.15
C GLY A 85 -8.96 3.68 -21.31
N MET A 86 -10.23 4.01 -21.04
CA MET A 86 -11.26 4.03 -22.08
C MET A 86 -10.95 5.14 -23.09
N VAL A 87 -10.99 4.83 -24.37
CA VAL A 87 -10.73 5.79 -25.44
C VAL A 87 -11.91 6.77 -25.53
N THR A 88 -11.62 8.06 -25.41
CA THR A 88 -12.62 9.13 -25.40
C THR A 88 -12.63 9.95 -26.68
N SER A 89 -11.47 10.19 -27.29
CA SER A 89 -11.35 10.88 -28.57
C SER A 89 -10.20 10.35 -29.43
N LEU A 90 -10.37 10.50 -30.74
CA LEU A 90 -9.36 10.25 -31.76
C LEU A 90 -9.25 11.48 -32.64
N ASP A 91 -8.03 11.97 -32.86
CA ASP A 91 -7.76 13.14 -33.71
C ASP A 91 -6.62 12.85 -34.67
N ALA A 92 -6.85 13.02 -35.98
CA ALA A 92 -5.79 12.95 -36.97
C ALA A 92 -4.91 14.21 -36.89
N SER A 93 -3.60 14.03 -36.68
CA SER A 93 -2.61 15.11 -36.70
C SER A 93 -1.56 14.87 -37.79
N SER A 94 -0.86 15.93 -38.22
CA SER A 94 0.09 15.91 -39.35
C SER A 94 1.32 15.01 -39.18
N GLY A 95 1.41 14.22 -38.10
CA GLY A 95 2.48 13.24 -37.85
C GLY A 95 2.03 11.95 -37.15
N GLY A 96 0.72 11.71 -37.00
CA GLY A 96 0.19 10.52 -36.31
C GLY A 96 -1.24 10.70 -35.80
N LEU A 97 -1.81 9.63 -35.25
CA LEU A 97 -3.14 9.64 -34.63
C LEU A 97 -3.01 9.99 -33.14
N ARG A 98 -3.61 11.09 -32.70
CA ARG A 98 -3.69 11.42 -31.27
C ARG A 98 -4.90 10.73 -30.66
N VAL A 99 -4.69 10.17 -29.47
CA VAL A 99 -5.68 9.39 -28.75
C VAL A 99 -5.78 9.91 -27.33
N SER A 100 -6.99 10.27 -26.93
CA SER A 100 -7.29 10.61 -25.54
C SER A 100 -7.93 9.41 -24.85
N THR A 101 -7.47 9.13 -23.64
CA THR A 101 -8.03 8.07 -22.80
C THR A 101 -8.42 8.62 -21.44
N GLU A 102 -9.47 8.10 -20.84
CA GLU A 102 -9.87 8.42 -19.48
C GLU A 102 -9.98 7.16 -18.62
N GLN A 103 -9.41 7.22 -17.42
CA GLN A 103 -9.52 6.15 -16.44
C GLN A 103 -9.47 6.68 -15.01
N ALA A 104 -10.56 6.49 -14.24
CA ALA A 104 -10.68 6.95 -12.85
C ALA A 104 -10.32 8.45 -12.67
N GLY A 105 -10.70 9.28 -13.65
CA GLY A 105 -10.40 10.71 -13.72
C GLY A 105 -8.94 11.05 -14.04
N ALA A 106 -8.13 10.07 -14.46
CA ALA A 106 -6.83 10.30 -15.10
C ALA A 106 -7.03 10.38 -16.61
N VAL A 107 -6.54 11.47 -17.21
CA VAL A 107 -6.53 11.64 -18.67
C VAL A 107 -5.15 11.28 -19.20
N GLY A 108 -5.10 10.37 -20.17
CA GLY A 108 -3.90 10.01 -20.91
C GLY A 108 -3.99 10.55 -22.33
N LEU A 109 -2.87 11.06 -22.84
CA LEU A 109 -2.72 11.49 -24.23
C LEU A 109 -1.62 10.64 -24.86
N PHE A 110 -1.96 9.98 -25.97
CA PHE A 110 -1.06 9.09 -26.69
C PHE A 110 -1.02 9.48 -28.15
N THR A 111 0.16 9.38 -28.75
CA THR A 111 0.41 9.58 -30.16
C THR A 111 0.73 8.22 -30.76
N LEU A 112 -0.19 7.71 -31.59
CA LEU A 112 0.02 6.49 -32.34
C LEU A 112 0.68 6.84 -33.67
N SER A 113 1.80 6.18 -33.94
CA SER A 113 2.53 6.30 -35.19
C SER A 113 2.85 4.91 -35.73
N ARG A 114 2.91 4.80 -37.06
CA ARG A 114 3.32 3.56 -37.72
C ARG A 114 4.82 3.60 -37.95
N THR A 115 5.56 2.79 -37.20
CA THR A 115 7.01 2.62 -37.38
C THR A 115 7.27 1.21 -37.89
N ASN A 116 8.04 1.08 -38.99
CA ASN A 116 8.35 -0.22 -39.63
C ASN A 116 7.11 -1.07 -39.98
N GLY A 117 5.99 -0.43 -40.32
CA GLY A 117 4.76 -1.13 -40.67
C GLY A 117 3.88 -1.56 -39.49
N THR A 118 4.34 -1.40 -38.25
CA THR A 118 3.56 -1.67 -37.03
C THR A 118 3.04 -0.39 -36.38
N LEU A 119 1.76 -0.35 -35.99
CA LEU A 119 1.20 0.72 -35.17
C LEU A 119 1.75 0.63 -33.74
N THR A 120 2.34 1.71 -33.24
CA THR A 120 2.90 1.77 -31.88
C THR A 120 2.58 3.11 -31.23
N ALA A 121 2.40 3.12 -29.91
CA ALA A 121 2.34 4.35 -29.13
C ALA A 121 3.75 4.88 -28.89
N LEU A 122 3.97 6.18 -29.12
CA LEU A 122 5.24 6.84 -28.85
C LEU A 122 5.50 6.97 -27.34
N GLU A 123 4.45 7.30 -26.59
CA GLU A 123 4.47 7.39 -25.14
C GLU A 123 4.31 6.00 -24.52
N ARG A 124 4.95 5.79 -23.36
CA ARG A 124 4.90 4.51 -22.68
C ARG A 124 3.49 4.24 -22.13
N VAL A 125 2.85 3.20 -22.62
CA VAL A 125 1.53 2.75 -22.16
C VAL A 125 1.68 1.90 -20.89
N VAL A 126 1.19 2.40 -19.76
CA VAL A 126 1.25 1.72 -18.46
C VAL A 126 -0.14 1.27 -18.00
N PRO A 127 -0.42 -0.05 -17.91
CA PRO A 127 -1.73 -0.56 -17.51
C PRO A 127 -2.13 -0.13 -16.09
N PRO A 128 -3.34 0.42 -15.91
CA PRO A 128 -3.85 0.76 -14.58
C PRO A 128 -4.19 -0.52 -13.80
N PRO A 129 -4.25 -0.48 -12.47
CA PRO A 129 -4.73 -1.60 -11.66
C PRO A 129 -6.28 -1.69 -11.69
N ASP A 130 -6.88 -1.68 -12.89
CA ASP A 130 -8.34 -1.83 -13.10
C ASP A 130 -8.64 -3.00 -14.05
N PRO A 131 -9.30 -4.08 -13.56
CA PRO A 131 -9.73 -5.22 -14.36
C PRO A 131 -10.61 -4.87 -15.56
N LYS A 132 -11.34 -3.74 -15.54
CA LYS A 132 -12.16 -3.31 -16.68
C LYS A 132 -11.32 -2.95 -17.90
N VAL A 133 -10.08 -2.51 -17.68
CA VAL A 133 -9.11 -2.19 -18.74
C VAL A 133 -8.23 -3.41 -19.00
N THR A 134 -7.58 -3.95 -17.97
CA THR A 134 -6.57 -5.01 -18.12
C THR A 134 -7.17 -6.37 -18.48
N GLY A 135 -8.45 -6.61 -18.16
CA GLY A 135 -9.18 -7.83 -18.50
C GLY A 135 -10.11 -7.69 -19.70
N TRP A 136 -10.11 -6.55 -20.39
CA TRP A 136 -11.09 -6.24 -21.43
C TRP A 136 -11.12 -7.28 -22.57
N LEU A 137 -9.95 -7.67 -23.10
CA LEU A 137 -9.85 -8.66 -24.19
C LEU A 137 -10.43 -10.03 -23.82
N ALA A 138 -10.16 -10.48 -22.60
CA ALA A 138 -10.69 -11.74 -22.10
C ALA A 138 -12.21 -11.64 -21.88
N TYR A 139 -12.66 -10.53 -21.29
CA TYR A 139 -14.06 -10.22 -21.06
C TYR A 139 -14.89 -10.19 -22.35
N THR A 140 -14.34 -9.61 -23.43
CA THR A 140 -15.03 -9.54 -24.73
C THR A 140 -15.07 -10.91 -25.39
N ALA A 141 -13.98 -11.66 -25.34
CA ALA A 141 -13.93 -13.02 -25.86
C ALA A 141 -14.93 -13.94 -25.13
N ASP A 142 -15.04 -13.86 -23.80
CA ASP A 142 -15.91 -14.74 -23.00
C ASP A 142 -17.41 -14.56 -23.28
N ARG A 143 -17.83 -13.41 -23.82
CA ARG A 143 -19.23 -13.13 -24.15
C ARG A 143 -19.68 -13.66 -25.50
N ILE A 144 -18.74 -14.08 -26.35
CA ILE A 144 -19.08 -14.66 -27.65
C ILE A 144 -19.64 -16.08 -27.41
N PRO A 145 -20.83 -16.45 -27.92
CA PRO A 145 -21.34 -17.80 -27.79
C PRO A 145 -20.45 -18.79 -28.57
N ALA A 146 -20.40 -20.06 -28.14
CA ALA A 146 -19.50 -21.07 -28.72
C ALA A 146 -19.62 -21.17 -30.25
N GLN A 147 -20.85 -21.13 -30.78
CA GLN A 147 -21.16 -21.21 -32.22
C GLN A 147 -20.63 -20.02 -33.04
N ALA A 148 -20.33 -18.90 -32.39
CA ALA A 148 -19.85 -17.69 -33.04
C ALA A 148 -18.34 -17.44 -32.80
N VAL A 149 -17.62 -18.37 -32.16
CA VAL A 149 -16.20 -18.19 -31.83
C VAL A 149 -15.34 -18.12 -33.09
N GLU A 150 -15.48 -19.07 -34.01
CA GLU A 150 -14.73 -19.07 -35.27
C GLU A 150 -14.94 -17.81 -36.11
N PRO A 151 -16.18 -17.37 -36.43
CA PRO A 151 -16.37 -16.13 -37.18
C PRO A 151 -15.88 -14.91 -36.40
N ALA A 152 -16.01 -14.88 -35.07
CA ALA A 152 -15.48 -13.79 -34.26
C ALA A 152 -13.93 -13.75 -34.27
N ALA A 153 -13.26 -14.92 -34.21
CA ALA A 153 -11.81 -15.02 -34.28
C ALA A 153 -11.26 -14.63 -35.66
N ALA A 154 -12.01 -14.94 -36.73
CA ALA A 154 -11.68 -14.48 -38.08
C ALA A 154 -11.84 -12.96 -38.23
N GLN A 155 -12.82 -12.36 -37.53
CA GLN A 155 -13.07 -10.91 -37.56
C GLN A 155 -12.15 -10.11 -36.62
N ASP A 156 -11.66 -10.69 -35.55
CA ASP A 156 -10.69 -10.11 -34.61
C ASP A 156 -9.52 -11.07 -34.36
N PRO A 157 -8.63 -11.26 -35.35
CA PRO A 157 -7.47 -12.14 -35.22
C PRO A 157 -6.48 -11.66 -34.16
N GLY A 158 -6.57 -10.39 -33.74
CA GLY A 158 -5.73 -9.82 -32.69
C GLY A 158 -6.11 -10.29 -31.28
N ASN A 159 -7.33 -10.79 -31.04
CA ASN A 159 -7.77 -11.23 -29.72
C ASN A 159 -7.36 -12.69 -29.42
N PRO A 160 -6.32 -12.92 -28.61
CA PRO A 160 -5.78 -14.25 -28.35
C PRO A 160 -6.74 -15.14 -27.55
N PHE A 161 -7.69 -14.54 -26.82
CA PHE A 161 -8.66 -15.29 -26.02
C PHE A 161 -9.74 -15.92 -26.92
N LEU A 162 -10.05 -15.31 -28.08
CA LEU A 162 -10.88 -15.94 -29.10
C LEU A 162 -10.15 -17.14 -29.72
N ALA A 163 -8.88 -16.96 -30.10
CA ALA A 163 -8.05 -18.05 -30.62
C ALA A 163 -7.90 -19.21 -29.61
N LEU A 164 -7.73 -18.92 -28.32
CA LEU A 164 -7.71 -19.97 -27.29
C LEU A 164 -9.05 -20.70 -27.16
N ARG A 165 -10.18 -20.00 -27.31
CA ARG A 165 -11.50 -20.64 -27.28
C ARG A 165 -11.72 -21.52 -28.51
N GLU A 166 -11.30 -21.07 -29.67
CA GLU A 166 -11.27 -21.87 -30.90
C GLU A 166 -10.41 -23.13 -30.70
N ALA A 167 -9.22 -23.00 -30.09
CA ALA A 167 -8.37 -24.14 -29.80
C ALA A 167 -9.04 -25.19 -28.89
N ARG A 168 -9.85 -24.75 -27.92
CA ARG A 168 -10.61 -25.65 -27.03
C ARG A 168 -11.76 -26.33 -27.75
N LEU A 169 -12.45 -25.64 -28.66
CA LEU A 169 -13.50 -26.23 -29.48
C LEU A 169 -12.93 -27.29 -30.42
N ALA A 170 -11.88 -26.94 -31.17
CA ALA A 170 -11.16 -27.88 -32.04
C ALA A 170 -10.64 -29.11 -31.25
N SER A 171 -10.09 -28.90 -30.06
CA SER A 171 -9.66 -30.00 -29.19
C SER A 171 -10.82 -30.88 -28.71
N ALA A 172 -12.00 -30.32 -28.46
CA ALA A 172 -13.19 -31.08 -28.07
C ALA A 172 -13.75 -31.91 -29.23
N GLU A 173 -13.54 -31.45 -30.47
CA GLU A 173 -13.90 -32.15 -31.71
C GLU A 173 -12.85 -33.17 -32.16
N GLY A 174 -11.70 -33.25 -31.47
CA GLY A 174 -10.59 -34.14 -31.80
C GLY A 174 -9.63 -33.60 -32.87
N ASP A 175 -9.80 -32.36 -33.34
CA ASP A 175 -8.89 -31.69 -34.26
C ASP A 175 -7.66 -31.11 -33.51
N LEU A 176 -6.64 -31.96 -33.38
CA LEU A 176 -5.36 -31.57 -32.77
C LEU A 176 -4.64 -30.49 -33.59
N TYR A 177 -4.75 -30.50 -34.92
CA TYR A 177 -4.04 -29.56 -35.78
C TYR A 177 -4.66 -28.16 -35.67
N GLY A 178 -5.98 -28.06 -35.78
CA GLY A 178 -6.72 -26.83 -35.56
C GLY A 178 -6.47 -26.26 -34.17
N SER A 179 -6.45 -27.12 -33.14
CA SER A 179 -6.14 -26.71 -31.78
C SER A 179 -4.75 -26.08 -31.64
N LEU A 180 -3.70 -26.75 -32.13
CA LEU A 180 -2.33 -26.23 -32.07
C LEU A 180 -2.13 -24.98 -32.94
N SER A 181 -2.77 -24.92 -34.10
CA SER A 181 -2.75 -23.74 -34.98
C SER A 181 -3.36 -22.52 -34.28
N ALA A 182 -4.49 -22.71 -33.61
CA ALA A 182 -5.15 -21.65 -32.85
C ALA A 182 -4.33 -21.21 -31.63
N VAL A 183 -3.69 -22.13 -30.90
CA VAL A 183 -2.73 -21.78 -29.83
C VAL A 183 -1.55 -20.97 -30.37
N ARG A 184 -0.97 -21.37 -31.51
CA ARG A 184 0.13 -20.63 -32.13
C ARG A 184 -0.30 -19.21 -32.52
N ARG A 185 -1.52 -19.04 -33.05
CA ARG A 185 -2.08 -17.70 -33.33
C ARG A 185 -2.25 -16.88 -32.05
N ALA A 186 -2.75 -17.47 -30.96
CA ALA A 186 -2.90 -16.77 -29.68
C ALA A 186 -1.56 -16.22 -29.15
N LEU A 187 -0.46 -16.96 -29.34
CA LEU A 187 0.89 -16.56 -28.93
C LEU A 187 1.55 -15.56 -29.89
N ASN A 188 1.08 -15.46 -31.13
CA ASN A 188 1.64 -14.55 -32.15
C ASN A 188 0.88 -13.22 -32.19
N THR A 189 0.65 -12.61 -31.03
CA THR A 189 -0.04 -11.32 -30.88
C THR A 189 0.76 -10.39 -29.97
N THR A 190 0.52 -9.09 -30.05
CA THR A 190 1.04 -8.10 -29.10
C THR A 190 0.00 -7.85 -28.01
N LEU A 191 0.37 -8.09 -26.74
CA LEU A 191 -0.53 -7.91 -25.60
C LEU A 191 0.19 -7.15 -24.49
N PRO A 192 -0.55 -6.34 -23.70
CA PRO A 192 -0.03 -5.85 -22.44
C PRO A 192 0.13 -7.01 -21.46
N PHE A 193 1.11 -6.93 -20.56
CA PHE A 193 1.48 -8.03 -19.66
C PHE A 193 0.31 -8.58 -18.82
N PRO A 194 -0.68 -7.78 -18.34
CA PRO A 194 -1.82 -8.34 -17.60
C PRO A 194 -2.63 -9.32 -18.45
N ALA A 195 -2.75 -9.07 -19.75
CA ALA A 195 -3.43 -9.95 -20.69
C ALA A 195 -2.57 -11.19 -20.98
N TRP A 196 -1.24 -11.07 -21.09
CA TRP A 196 -0.34 -12.23 -21.18
C TRP A 196 -0.47 -13.17 -19.97
N VAL A 197 -0.54 -12.62 -18.75
CA VAL A 197 -0.71 -13.42 -17.52
C VAL A 197 -2.05 -14.15 -17.51
N GLN A 198 -3.13 -13.47 -17.89
CA GLN A 198 -4.45 -14.09 -18.02
C GLN A 198 -4.46 -15.19 -19.08
N LEU A 199 -3.83 -14.93 -20.23
CA LEU A 199 -3.71 -15.91 -21.31
C LEU A 199 -2.91 -17.12 -20.84
N ALA A 200 -1.80 -16.92 -20.14
CA ALA A 200 -0.99 -17.99 -19.57
C ALA A 200 -1.80 -18.88 -18.61
N ALA A 201 -2.55 -18.29 -17.67
CA ALA A 201 -3.38 -19.04 -16.74
C ALA A 201 -4.45 -19.88 -17.46
N ARG A 202 -5.03 -19.33 -18.54
CA ARG A 202 -6.06 -20.02 -19.33
C ARG A 202 -5.48 -21.09 -20.26
N LEU A 203 -4.29 -20.89 -20.81
CA LEU A 203 -3.54 -21.89 -21.58
C LEU A 203 -3.16 -23.08 -20.69
N ASP A 204 -2.62 -22.80 -19.52
CA ASP A 204 -2.22 -23.79 -18.53
C ASP A 204 -3.41 -24.62 -18.03
N ALA A 205 -4.52 -23.94 -17.70
CA ALA A 205 -5.78 -24.60 -17.37
C ALA A 205 -6.39 -25.41 -18.53
N ALA A 206 -6.06 -25.05 -19.78
CA ALA A 206 -6.50 -25.77 -20.97
C ALA A 206 -5.57 -26.92 -21.38
N GLY A 207 -4.52 -27.20 -20.61
CA GLY A 207 -3.60 -28.29 -20.92
C GLY A 207 -2.44 -27.93 -21.85
N PHE A 208 -2.16 -26.63 -22.03
CA PHE A 208 -1.03 -26.13 -22.84
C PHE A 208 0.06 -25.48 -21.97
N PRO A 209 0.77 -26.23 -21.10
CA PRO A 209 1.72 -25.66 -20.13
C PRO A 209 2.92 -24.96 -20.80
N SER A 210 3.46 -25.52 -21.89
CA SER A 210 4.59 -24.89 -22.60
C SER A 210 4.20 -23.56 -23.25
N ALA A 211 2.97 -23.46 -23.78
CA ALA A 211 2.42 -22.21 -24.30
C ALA A 211 2.22 -21.19 -23.18
N ALA A 212 1.76 -21.64 -22.01
CA ALA A 212 1.63 -20.79 -20.84
C ALA A 212 2.99 -20.24 -20.37
N ASP A 213 4.05 -21.05 -20.40
CA ASP A 213 5.39 -20.62 -20.01
C ASP A 213 5.94 -19.55 -20.94
N LEU A 214 5.71 -19.71 -22.25
CA LEU A 214 6.05 -18.69 -23.24
C LEU A 214 5.24 -17.40 -23.02
N ALA A 215 3.95 -17.51 -22.71
CA ALA A 215 3.11 -16.36 -22.38
C ALA A 215 3.60 -15.62 -21.12
N LEU A 216 4.05 -16.33 -20.08
CA LEU A 216 4.66 -15.71 -18.89
C LEU A 216 6.00 -15.03 -19.21
N GLU A 217 6.78 -15.57 -20.15
CA GLU A 217 8.00 -14.92 -20.64
C GLU A 217 7.69 -13.63 -21.39
N HIS A 218 6.69 -13.63 -22.28
CA HIS A 218 6.21 -12.41 -22.93
C HIS A 218 5.68 -11.39 -21.91
N ALA A 219 4.98 -11.83 -20.86
CA ALA A 219 4.51 -10.96 -19.79
C ALA A 219 5.68 -10.24 -19.09
N ARG A 220 6.77 -10.94 -18.75
CA ARG A 220 7.93 -10.33 -18.08
C ARG A 220 8.62 -9.29 -18.95
N ARG A 221 8.79 -9.57 -20.25
CA ARG A 221 9.37 -8.63 -21.23
C ARG A 221 8.52 -7.38 -21.38
N ASP A 222 7.23 -7.54 -21.65
CA ASP A 222 6.31 -6.40 -21.82
C ASP A 222 6.19 -5.56 -20.52
N ALA A 223 6.14 -6.21 -19.35
CA ALA A 223 6.15 -5.49 -18.07
C ALA A 223 7.45 -4.67 -17.88
N ALA A 224 8.59 -5.24 -18.23
CA ALA A 224 9.88 -4.55 -18.15
C ALA A 224 9.93 -3.32 -19.08
N GLU A 225 9.46 -3.45 -20.32
CA GLU A 225 9.36 -2.35 -21.30
C GLU A 225 8.43 -1.23 -20.80
N ARG A 226 7.34 -1.60 -20.11
CA ARG A 226 6.37 -0.65 -19.53
C ARG A 226 6.81 -0.03 -18.21
N GLY A 227 8.02 -0.34 -17.73
CA GLY A 227 8.58 0.29 -16.53
C GLY A 227 8.13 -0.34 -15.21
N PHE A 228 7.60 -1.57 -15.22
CA PHE A 228 7.32 -2.33 -13.99
C PHE A 228 8.62 -2.86 -13.39
N ASP A 229 8.71 -2.83 -12.07
CA ASP A 229 9.95 -3.16 -11.39
C ASP A 229 9.75 -4.03 -10.15
N PRO A 230 10.56 -5.08 -9.95
CA PRO A 230 10.42 -5.97 -8.80
C PRO A 230 10.68 -5.28 -7.44
N GLU A 231 11.38 -4.14 -7.41
CA GLU A 231 11.56 -3.35 -6.17
C GLU A 231 10.26 -2.67 -5.72
N VAL A 232 9.35 -2.38 -6.65
CA VAL A 232 8.12 -1.64 -6.36
C VAL A 232 7.02 -2.62 -5.90
N PRO A 233 6.42 -2.40 -4.73
CA PRO A 233 5.42 -3.33 -4.22
C PRO A 233 4.12 -3.30 -5.04
N VAL A 234 3.39 -4.42 -5.01
CA VAL A 234 2.09 -4.57 -5.69
C VAL A 234 1.00 -4.88 -4.66
N SER A 235 -0.09 -4.12 -4.66
CA SER A 235 -1.25 -4.39 -3.80
C SER A 235 -2.00 -5.63 -4.28
N ARG A 236 -2.82 -6.23 -3.40
CA ARG A 236 -3.65 -7.37 -3.80
C ARG A 236 -4.62 -7.01 -4.94
N ALA A 237 -5.17 -5.79 -4.92
CA ALA A 237 -6.06 -5.29 -5.97
C ALA A 237 -5.33 -5.15 -7.31
N ALA A 238 -4.12 -4.55 -7.31
CA ALA A 238 -3.31 -4.42 -8.51
C ALA A 238 -2.90 -5.79 -9.07
N LEU A 239 -2.42 -6.71 -8.21
CA LEU A 239 -2.07 -8.07 -8.63
C LEU A 239 -3.27 -8.83 -9.21
N GLY A 240 -4.46 -8.60 -8.64
CA GLY A 240 -5.72 -9.10 -9.18
C GLY A 240 -6.02 -8.57 -10.59
N ALA A 241 -5.83 -7.28 -10.83
CA ALA A 241 -5.97 -6.66 -12.15
C ALA A 241 -4.89 -7.14 -13.14
N TYR A 242 -3.72 -7.53 -12.65
CA TYR A 242 -2.60 -8.05 -13.44
C TYR A 242 -2.68 -9.56 -13.72
N GLY A 243 -3.90 -10.08 -13.85
CA GLY A 243 -4.17 -11.48 -14.16
C GLY A 243 -4.16 -12.44 -12.98
N ASN A 244 -4.03 -11.93 -11.75
CA ASN A 244 -4.09 -12.67 -10.50
C ASN A 244 -3.22 -13.94 -10.44
N PRO A 245 -1.90 -13.85 -10.72
CA PRO A 245 -0.99 -14.99 -10.68
C PRO A 245 -0.97 -15.68 -9.30
N SER A 246 -1.08 -14.92 -8.20
CA SER A 246 -1.15 -15.47 -6.84
C SER A 246 -2.39 -16.34 -6.61
N GLY A 247 -3.53 -15.94 -7.18
CA GLY A 247 -4.76 -16.73 -7.10
C GLY A 247 -4.62 -18.04 -7.86
N TYR A 248 -4.00 -18.00 -9.05
CA TYR A 248 -3.77 -19.21 -9.84
C TYR A 248 -2.78 -20.18 -9.18
N VAL A 249 -1.72 -19.68 -8.54
CA VAL A 249 -0.86 -20.49 -7.65
C VAL A 249 -1.70 -21.18 -6.57
N GLY A 250 -2.59 -20.44 -5.91
CA GLY A 250 -3.49 -20.99 -4.89
C GLY A 250 -4.25 -22.22 -5.41
N THR A 251 -4.86 -22.11 -6.59
CA THR A 251 -5.55 -23.21 -7.26
C THR A 251 -4.63 -24.41 -7.54
N LEU A 252 -3.40 -24.18 -8.01
CA LEU A 252 -2.45 -25.26 -8.28
C LEU A 252 -2.00 -25.98 -7.00
N LEU A 253 -1.84 -25.25 -5.89
CA LEU A 253 -1.52 -25.83 -4.59
C LEU A 253 -2.69 -26.66 -4.04
N ASP A 254 -3.92 -26.18 -4.20
CA ASP A 254 -5.13 -26.94 -3.82
C ASP A 254 -5.27 -28.24 -4.63
N GLN A 255 -4.83 -28.22 -5.90
CA GLN A 255 -4.78 -29.39 -6.79
C GLN A 255 -3.54 -30.27 -6.58
N ASN A 256 -2.67 -29.95 -5.61
CA ASN A 256 -1.38 -30.62 -5.36
C ASN A 256 -0.44 -30.67 -6.60
N ARG A 257 -0.56 -29.71 -7.53
CA ARG A 257 0.28 -29.60 -8.74
C ARG A 257 1.54 -28.78 -8.46
N LEU A 258 2.41 -29.23 -7.54
CA LEU A 258 3.54 -28.43 -7.06
C LEU A 258 4.54 -28.05 -8.15
N THR A 259 4.92 -28.97 -9.04
CA THR A 259 5.84 -28.69 -10.16
C THR A 259 5.30 -27.57 -11.06
N ARG A 260 3.96 -27.49 -11.21
CA ARG A 260 3.34 -26.42 -11.99
C ARG A 260 3.26 -25.12 -11.19
N ALA A 261 2.95 -25.21 -9.90
CA ALA A 261 2.97 -24.05 -9.00
C ALA A 261 4.35 -23.38 -8.97
N GLU A 262 5.43 -24.14 -9.07
CA GLU A 262 6.82 -23.65 -9.10
C GLU A 262 7.06 -22.61 -10.22
N VAL A 263 6.53 -22.85 -11.43
CA VAL A 263 6.68 -21.93 -12.56
C VAL A 263 6.06 -20.57 -12.25
N TRP A 264 4.86 -20.58 -11.69
CA TRP A 264 4.14 -19.36 -11.30
C TRP A 264 4.75 -18.68 -10.07
N MET A 265 5.28 -19.46 -9.13
CA MET A 265 6.03 -18.93 -7.99
C MET A 265 7.31 -18.22 -8.44
N ARG A 266 8.02 -18.77 -9.43
CA ARG A 266 9.19 -18.13 -10.05
C ARG A 266 8.80 -16.85 -10.80
N TYR A 267 7.70 -16.87 -11.57
CA TYR A 267 7.16 -15.67 -12.20
C TYR A 267 6.89 -14.56 -11.17
N LEU A 268 6.22 -14.90 -10.05
CA LEU A 268 5.99 -13.96 -8.95
C LEU A 268 7.30 -13.46 -8.35
N ARG A 269 8.25 -14.35 -8.05
CA ARG A 269 9.56 -14.00 -7.50
C ARG A 269 10.36 -13.04 -8.38
N GLU A 270 10.23 -13.15 -9.70
CA GLU A 270 10.99 -12.33 -10.64
C GLU A 270 10.34 -10.98 -10.92
N LEU A 271 9.03 -10.93 -11.14
CA LEU A 271 8.34 -9.70 -11.55
C LEU A 271 7.62 -8.99 -10.41
N HIS A 272 7.05 -9.73 -9.47
CA HIS A 272 6.27 -9.19 -8.34
C HIS A 272 6.68 -9.85 -7.02
N PRO A 273 7.96 -9.80 -6.59
CA PRO A 273 8.40 -10.46 -5.36
C PRO A 273 7.74 -9.87 -4.12
N ARG A 274 7.41 -8.57 -4.19
CA ARG A 274 6.87 -7.76 -3.10
C ARG A 274 5.38 -7.48 -3.32
N PHE A 275 4.50 -8.34 -2.82
CA PHE A 275 3.05 -8.10 -2.92
C PHE A 275 2.30 -8.39 -1.61
N GLU A 276 1.12 -7.79 -1.47
CA GLU A 276 0.24 -7.98 -0.31
C GLU A 276 -0.28 -9.43 -0.24
N GLY A 277 -0.01 -10.11 0.87
CA GLY A 277 -0.23 -11.55 1.04
C GLY A 277 0.93 -12.45 0.56
N GLY A 278 2.01 -11.89 0.00
CA GLY A 278 3.11 -12.68 -0.56
C GLY A 278 3.83 -13.54 0.47
N LEU A 279 4.09 -13.01 1.67
CA LEU A 279 4.74 -13.78 2.74
C LEU A 279 3.94 -15.03 3.13
N ALA A 280 2.61 -14.91 3.21
CA ALA A 280 1.74 -16.04 3.50
C ALA A 280 1.74 -17.07 2.37
N LEU A 281 1.78 -16.62 1.10
CA LEU A 281 1.88 -17.52 -0.05
C LEU A 281 3.23 -18.27 -0.09
N TYR A 282 4.34 -17.57 0.12
CA TYR A 282 5.68 -18.16 0.15
C TYR A 282 5.80 -19.21 1.26
N GLU A 283 5.29 -18.90 2.46
CA GLU A 283 5.27 -19.83 3.58
C GLU A 283 4.35 -21.04 3.32
N ARG A 284 3.18 -20.83 2.72
CA ARG A 284 2.29 -21.91 2.31
C ARG A 284 2.96 -22.84 1.29
N TYR A 285 3.66 -22.27 0.30
CA TYR A 285 4.40 -23.04 -0.69
C TYR A 285 5.56 -23.83 -0.07
N ALA A 286 6.34 -23.20 0.81
CA ALA A 286 7.43 -23.85 1.52
C ALA A 286 6.94 -25.06 2.35
N ARG A 287 5.81 -24.93 3.06
CA ARG A 287 5.20 -26.08 3.77
C ARG A 287 4.78 -27.19 2.82
N ALA A 288 4.21 -26.86 1.67
CA ALA A 288 3.82 -27.86 0.68
C ALA A 288 5.05 -28.62 0.13
N LEU A 289 6.18 -27.94 -0.07
CA LEU A 289 7.44 -28.56 -0.43
C LEU A 289 7.96 -29.51 0.67
N GLU A 290 7.90 -29.10 1.94
CA GLU A 290 8.31 -29.95 3.08
C GLU A 290 7.48 -31.22 3.19
N THR A 291 6.17 -31.13 2.98
CA THR A 291 5.29 -32.31 3.00
C THR A 291 5.65 -33.33 1.92
N GLN A 292 6.36 -32.91 0.87
CA GLN A 292 6.89 -33.78 -0.19
C GLN A 292 8.38 -34.12 -0.01
N GLY A 293 8.97 -33.82 1.15
CA GLY A 293 10.38 -34.10 1.45
C GLY A 293 11.39 -33.13 0.82
N ARG A 294 10.94 -32.06 0.14
CA ARG A 294 11.80 -31.05 -0.52
C ARG A 294 12.22 -29.95 0.46
N VAL A 295 12.85 -30.33 1.57
CA VAL A 295 13.17 -29.41 2.69
C VAL A 295 14.16 -28.31 2.30
N GLY A 296 15.16 -28.63 1.45
CA GLY A 296 16.14 -27.64 0.99
C GLY A 296 15.50 -26.47 0.23
N GLU A 297 14.64 -26.78 -0.72
CA GLU A 297 13.91 -25.78 -1.50
C GLU A 297 12.92 -24.98 -0.64
N ALA A 298 12.26 -25.62 0.31
CA ALA A 298 11.40 -24.93 1.27
C ALA A 298 12.18 -23.85 2.04
N GLU A 299 13.40 -24.18 2.48
CA GLU A 299 14.26 -23.24 3.19
C GLU A 299 14.75 -22.10 2.29
N GLU A 300 15.04 -22.36 1.01
CA GLU A 300 15.36 -21.31 0.02
C GLU A 300 14.22 -20.29 -0.11
N TRP A 301 12.96 -20.75 -0.19
CA TRP A 301 11.80 -19.86 -0.25
C TRP A 301 11.61 -19.05 1.03
N ARG A 302 11.92 -19.62 2.21
CA ARG A 302 11.92 -18.88 3.48
C ARG A 302 13.05 -17.87 3.58
N GLN A 303 14.24 -18.20 3.08
CA GLN A 303 15.37 -17.27 3.00
C GLN A 303 15.05 -16.10 2.08
N PHE A 304 14.47 -16.40 0.91
CA PHE A 304 13.96 -15.38 -0.01
C PHE A 304 12.89 -14.49 0.65
N ALA A 305 11.89 -15.07 1.32
CA ALA A 305 10.87 -14.29 2.02
C ALA A 305 11.46 -13.39 3.14
N ARG A 306 12.53 -13.84 3.81
CA ARG A 306 13.27 -13.03 4.79
C ARG A 306 14.07 -11.91 4.15
N SER A 307 14.70 -12.13 2.99
CA SER A 307 15.49 -11.10 2.30
C SER A 307 14.62 -9.90 1.88
N LEU A 308 13.36 -10.14 1.52
CA LEU A 308 12.38 -9.09 1.16
C LEU A 308 12.03 -8.15 2.32
N ARG A 309 12.37 -8.50 3.57
CA ARG A 309 12.19 -7.60 4.72
C ARG A 309 13.15 -6.42 4.70
N GLY A 310 14.26 -6.51 3.97
CA GLY A 310 15.18 -5.38 3.79
C GLY A 310 14.46 -4.16 3.19
N GLY A 311 14.75 -2.98 3.74
CA GLY A 311 14.13 -1.71 3.30
C GLY A 311 12.70 -1.48 3.81
N THR A 312 12.13 -2.41 4.59
CA THR A 312 10.81 -2.26 5.23
C THR A 312 10.91 -1.58 6.59
N LEU A 313 9.79 -1.12 7.15
CA LEU A 313 9.74 -0.53 8.49
C LEU A 313 10.23 -1.54 9.54
N TYR A 314 11.34 -1.22 10.20
CA TYR A 314 12.02 -2.08 11.18
C TYR A 314 12.34 -3.50 10.68
N ASN A 315 12.45 -3.70 9.36
CA ASN A 315 12.64 -5.01 8.73
C ASN A 315 11.56 -6.05 9.11
N LEU A 316 10.33 -5.60 9.35
CA LEU A 316 9.19 -6.46 9.69
C LEU A 316 8.47 -7.03 8.45
N GLY A 317 8.84 -6.60 7.24
CA GLY A 317 8.17 -6.96 5.99
C GLY A 317 7.13 -5.94 5.56
N LEU A 318 6.54 -6.14 4.37
CA LEU A 318 5.57 -5.23 3.75
C LEU A 318 4.36 -4.96 4.64
N GLU A 319 3.91 -5.99 5.36
CA GLU A 319 2.75 -5.95 6.27
C GLU A 319 3.16 -5.63 7.73
N GLY A 320 4.41 -5.25 7.97
CA GLY A 320 4.95 -4.98 9.31
C GLY A 320 4.24 -3.87 10.08
N THR A 321 3.49 -3.00 9.40
CA THR A 321 2.63 -1.99 10.05
C THR A 321 1.54 -2.62 10.92
N HIS A 322 1.09 -3.84 10.61
CA HIS A 322 0.15 -4.58 11.44
C HIS A 322 0.79 -5.06 12.75
N THR A 323 2.02 -5.57 12.70
CA THR A 323 2.79 -5.94 13.91
C THR A 323 3.07 -4.71 14.78
N LEU A 324 3.48 -3.58 14.18
CA LEU A 324 3.68 -2.32 14.89
C LEU A 324 2.41 -1.81 15.57
N ARG A 325 1.28 -1.92 14.87
CA ARG A 325 -0.04 -1.54 15.40
C ARG A 325 -0.41 -2.40 16.61
N ASP A 326 -0.26 -3.71 16.52
CA ASP A 326 -0.60 -4.61 17.63
C ASP A 326 0.35 -4.42 18.83
N ALA A 327 1.63 -4.16 18.58
CA ALA A 327 2.57 -3.77 19.63
C ALA A 327 2.18 -2.46 20.32
N ALA A 328 1.77 -1.44 19.55
CA ALA A 328 1.29 -0.17 20.08
C ALA A 328 -0.02 -0.34 20.89
N ARG A 329 -0.93 -1.22 20.44
CA ARG A 329 -2.16 -1.56 21.17
C ARG A 329 -1.87 -2.21 22.52
N LEU A 330 -0.97 -3.20 22.55
CA LEU A 330 -0.52 -3.87 23.77
C LEU A 330 0.12 -2.85 24.74
N ALA A 331 1.01 -2.00 24.24
CA ALA A 331 1.67 -0.98 25.04
C ALA A 331 0.68 0.08 25.57
N ALA A 332 -0.29 0.53 24.75
CA ALA A 332 -1.33 1.46 25.17
C ALA A 332 -2.21 0.87 26.28
N LEU A 333 -2.60 -0.39 26.15
CA LEU A 333 -3.36 -1.12 27.17
C LEU A 333 -2.57 -1.23 28.48
N SER A 334 -1.28 -1.57 28.39
CA SER A 334 -0.39 -1.68 29.55
C SER A 334 -0.24 -0.34 30.27
N LEU A 335 -0.04 0.75 29.53
CA LEU A 335 0.08 2.10 30.08
C LEU A 335 -1.24 2.59 30.67
N LEU A 336 -2.37 2.27 30.05
CA LEU A 336 -3.70 2.60 30.57
C LEU A 336 -3.97 1.85 31.89
N LEU A 337 -3.65 0.56 31.97
CA LEU A 337 -3.78 -0.22 33.21
C LEU A 337 -2.85 0.30 34.31
N ALA A 338 -1.59 0.61 33.98
CA ALA A 338 -0.66 1.19 34.94
C ALA A 338 -1.14 2.56 35.46
N LEU A 339 -1.58 3.45 34.55
CA LEU A 339 -2.08 4.77 34.92
C LEU A 339 -3.34 4.70 35.78
N THR A 340 -4.29 3.83 35.43
CA THR A 340 -5.52 3.63 36.21
C THR A 340 -5.21 3.02 37.58
N ALA A 341 -4.35 2.01 37.67
CA ALA A 341 -3.90 1.42 38.93
C ALA A 341 -3.21 2.44 39.85
N ALA A 342 -2.32 3.28 39.29
CA ALA A 342 -1.66 4.36 40.03
C ALA A 342 -2.67 5.40 40.55
N LEU A 343 -3.59 5.86 39.70
CA LEU A 343 -4.63 6.82 40.08
C LEU A 343 -5.58 6.26 41.15
N LEU A 344 -6.02 5.00 41.02
CA LEU A 344 -6.88 4.34 42.01
C LEU A 344 -6.18 4.22 43.36
N THR A 345 -4.90 3.83 43.36
CA THR A 345 -4.13 3.66 44.59
C THR A 345 -3.91 5.00 45.30
N LEU A 346 -3.52 6.05 44.55
CA LEU A 346 -3.32 7.39 45.12
C LEU A 346 -4.63 8.05 45.57
N THR A 347 -5.73 7.83 44.85
CA THR A 347 -7.05 8.34 45.26
C THR A 347 -7.55 7.63 46.51
N ALA A 348 -7.36 6.32 46.64
CA ALA A 348 -7.69 5.57 47.86
C ALA A 348 -6.91 6.08 49.08
N ARG A 349 -5.64 6.48 48.90
CA ARG A 349 -4.85 7.12 49.97
C ARG A 349 -5.41 8.48 50.37
N ALA A 350 -5.77 9.30 49.40
CA ALA A 350 -6.27 10.66 49.62
C ALA A 350 -7.74 10.71 50.07
N TRP A 351 -8.50 9.61 49.94
CA TRP A 351 -9.97 9.59 50.01
C TRP A 351 -10.55 10.25 51.27
N ARG A 352 -10.01 9.90 52.45
CA ARG A 352 -10.52 10.42 53.72
C ARG A 352 -10.20 11.92 53.88
N ALA A 353 -8.94 12.28 53.76
CA ALA A 353 -8.47 13.67 53.89
C ALA A 353 -9.14 14.61 52.87
N GLN A 354 -9.25 14.17 51.61
CA GLN A 354 -9.95 14.91 50.57
C GLN A 354 -11.44 15.10 50.90
N GLY A 355 -12.09 14.08 51.44
CA GLY A 355 -13.49 14.16 51.86
C GLY A 355 -13.70 15.24 52.93
N GLU A 356 -12.86 15.25 53.95
CA GLU A 356 -12.89 16.25 55.02
C GLU A 356 -12.67 17.67 54.46
N ASP A 357 -11.67 17.85 53.60
CA ASP A 357 -11.36 19.15 53.00
C ASP A 357 -12.46 19.63 52.02
N THR A 358 -13.21 18.73 51.37
CA THR A 358 -14.24 19.13 50.39
C THR A 358 -15.63 19.30 51.00
N ARG A 359 -15.87 18.89 52.25
CA ARG A 359 -17.18 19.06 52.93
C ARG A 359 -17.67 20.52 52.91
N ALA A 360 -16.79 21.46 53.26
CA ALA A 360 -17.12 22.89 53.27
C ALA A 360 -17.38 23.49 51.87
N LEU A 361 -17.08 22.76 50.79
CA LEU A 361 -17.25 23.19 49.40
C LEU A 361 -18.46 22.55 48.70
N GLY A 362 -19.35 21.88 49.44
CA GLY A 362 -20.49 21.15 48.88
C GLY A 362 -20.23 19.67 48.62
N GLY A 363 -19.16 19.11 49.18
CA GLY A 363 -18.79 17.69 49.07
C GLY A 363 -17.94 17.37 47.84
N ARG A 364 -17.75 16.06 47.59
CA ARG A 364 -16.80 15.57 46.56
C ARG A 364 -17.29 15.77 45.12
N LEU A 365 -18.60 15.74 44.90
CA LEU A 365 -19.23 15.73 43.56
C LEU A 365 -19.94 17.03 43.18
N LEU A 366 -20.47 17.79 44.15
CA LEU A 366 -21.29 18.99 43.90
C LEU A 366 -20.55 20.28 44.36
N GLY A 367 -20.82 21.43 43.71
CA GLY A 367 -20.36 22.76 44.16
C GLY A 367 -19.12 23.36 43.44
N TRP A 368 -19.27 23.88 42.22
CA TRP A 368 -18.19 24.56 41.47
C TRP A 368 -18.10 26.08 41.70
N ARG A 369 -18.76 26.61 42.74
CA ARG A 369 -18.81 28.06 43.03
C ARG A 369 -17.44 28.68 43.35
N ARG A 370 -16.44 27.87 43.76
CA ARG A 370 -15.05 28.30 44.03
C ARG A 370 -14.04 27.41 43.30
N PRO A 371 -13.89 27.55 41.97
CA PRO A 371 -13.19 26.58 41.12
C PRO A 371 -11.70 26.41 41.49
N LEU A 372 -10.99 27.50 41.77
CA LEU A 372 -9.56 27.46 42.12
C LEU A 372 -9.30 26.75 43.46
N SER A 373 -10.17 26.97 44.46
CA SER A 373 -10.06 26.29 45.76
C SER A 373 -10.31 24.77 45.65
N ARG A 374 -11.16 24.37 44.71
CA ARG A 374 -11.48 22.97 44.45
C ARG A 374 -10.37 22.28 43.65
N ALA A 375 -9.76 22.98 42.69
CA ALA A 375 -8.63 22.46 41.93
C ALA A 375 -7.47 22.04 42.86
N ARG A 376 -7.23 22.79 43.95
CA ARG A 376 -6.23 22.42 44.98
C ARG A 376 -6.60 21.18 45.82
N ARG A 377 -7.85 20.73 45.79
CA ARG A 377 -8.40 19.61 46.59
C ARG A 377 -8.78 18.41 45.72
N LEU A 378 -8.21 18.31 44.53
CA LEU A 378 -8.29 17.13 43.68
C LEU A 378 -7.46 15.99 44.29
N ALA A 379 -7.87 14.73 44.12
CA ALA A 379 -7.21 13.59 44.74
C ALA A 379 -5.70 13.50 44.42
N VAL A 380 -5.32 13.86 43.19
CA VAL A 380 -3.93 13.90 42.72
C VAL A 380 -3.08 14.98 43.42
N ALA A 381 -3.70 16.07 43.91
CA ALA A 381 -2.99 17.15 44.61
C ALA A 381 -2.46 16.75 46.01
N TYR A 382 -2.91 15.61 46.54
CA TYR A 382 -2.42 15.02 47.79
C TYR A 382 -1.19 14.12 47.58
N ALA A 383 -0.86 13.78 46.32
CA ALA A 383 0.33 13.00 45.99
C ALA A 383 1.60 13.86 46.05
N SER A 384 2.76 13.23 46.28
CA SER A 384 4.05 13.90 46.31
C SER A 384 4.45 14.42 44.92
N ALA A 385 5.48 15.27 44.85
CA ALA A 385 6.00 15.75 43.56
C ALA A 385 6.49 14.59 42.67
N GLY A 386 7.19 13.60 43.24
CA GLY A 386 7.67 12.42 42.50
C GLY A 386 6.55 11.50 42.00
N GLU A 387 5.50 11.32 42.79
CA GLU A 387 4.33 10.52 42.38
C GLU A 387 3.55 11.21 41.26
N ARG A 388 3.34 12.53 41.37
CA ARG A 388 2.69 13.32 40.31
C ARG A 388 3.52 13.33 39.03
N LEU A 389 4.85 13.47 39.14
CA LEU A 389 5.74 13.36 37.98
C LEU A 389 5.59 12.00 37.30
N THR A 390 5.53 10.92 38.07
CA THR A 390 5.32 9.57 37.53
C THR A 390 3.98 9.43 36.80
N LEU A 391 2.89 9.98 37.35
CA LEU A 391 1.60 10.01 36.67
C LEU A 391 1.65 10.79 35.35
N VAL A 392 2.33 11.95 35.33
CA VAL A 392 2.51 12.76 34.10
C VAL A 392 3.30 11.97 33.07
N LEU A 393 4.39 11.31 33.47
CA LEU A 393 5.20 10.49 32.57
C LEU A 393 4.41 9.29 32.00
N LEU A 394 3.60 8.61 32.82
CA LEU A 394 2.73 7.52 32.36
C LEU A 394 1.66 8.01 31.37
N ALA A 395 1.03 9.16 31.65
CA ALA A 395 0.03 9.75 30.75
C ALA A 395 0.65 10.26 29.45
N ALA A 396 1.81 10.92 29.52
CA ALA A 396 2.56 11.36 28.35
C ALA A 396 3.01 10.16 27.49
N ALA A 397 3.53 9.10 28.11
CA ALA A 397 3.87 7.86 27.42
C ALA A 397 2.64 7.23 26.74
N LEU A 398 1.48 7.21 27.42
CA LEU A 398 0.23 6.73 26.82
C LEU A 398 -0.16 7.55 25.60
N PHE A 399 -0.10 8.89 25.68
CA PHE A 399 -0.35 9.77 24.54
C PHE A 399 0.62 9.50 23.37
N THR A 400 1.92 9.36 23.66
CA THR A 400 2.94 9.03 22.64
C THR A 400 2.67 7.68 21.99
N VAL A 401 2.32 6.64 22.76
CA VAL A 401 2.03 5.30 22.21
C VAL A 401 0.73 5.28 21.40
N LEU A 402 -0.32 5.97 21.85
CA LEU A 402 -1.54 6.16 21.06
C LEU A 402 -1.25 6.95 19.78
N GLY A 403 -0.33 7.92 19.82
CA GLY A 403 0.12 8.64 18.64
C GLY A 403 0.91 7.74 17.68
N GLY A 404 1.72 6.83 18.22
CA GLY A 404 2.40 5.76 17.48
C GLY A 404 1.39 4.84 16.80
N TRP A 405 0.35 4.43 17.51
CA TRP A 405 -0.76 3.66 16.92
C TRP A 405 -1.41 4.45 15.78
N GLN A 406 -1.75 5.72 15.96
CA GLN A 406 -2.34 6.53 14.90
C GLN A 406 -1.41 6.68 13.70
N TRP A 407 -0.12 6.92 13.92
CA TRP A 407 0.89 6.94 12.86
C TRP A 407 0.94 5.62 12.09
N THR A 408 0.90 4.45 12.76
CA THR A 408 0.87 3.15 12.07
C THR A 408 -0.39 2.94 11.22
N ASN A 409 -1.53 3.52 11.61
CA ASN A 409 -2.76 3.46 10.82
C ASN A 409 -2.65 4.32 9.56
N LEU A 410 -2.15 5.55 9.71
CA LEU A 410 -1.87 6.45 8.59
C LEU A 410 -0.84 5.84 7.63
N ALA A 411 0.28 5.34 8.16
CA ALA A 411 1.35 4.72 7.37
C ALA A 411 0.82 3.50 6.62
N SER A 412 0.07 2.63 7.29
CA SER A 412 -0.59 1.48 6.65
C SER A 412 -1.57 1.90 5.56
N SER A 413 -2.34 2.97 5.76
CA SER A 413 -3.30 3.44 4.75
C SER A 413 -2.58 4.01 3.53
N GLY A 414 -1.55 4.85 3.75
CA GLY A 414 -0.76 5.45 2.67
C GLY A 414 0.02 4.41 1.88
N LEU A 415 0.66 3.45 2.55
CA LEU A 415 1.44 2.39 1.90
C LEU A 415 0.58 1.39 1.12
N LYS A 416 -0.74 1.36 1.35
CA LYS A 416 -1.71 0.58 0.57
C LYS A 416 -2.39 1.41 -0.53
N ALA A 417 -2.05 2.69 -0.66
CA ALA A 417 -2.60 3.52 -1.72
C ALA A 417 -2.20 2.96 -3.07
N ALA A 418 -3.14 2.91 -4.00
CA ALA A 418 -2.94 2.27 -5.28
C ALA A 418 -1.81 2.94 -6.09
N ALA A 419 -1.62 4.26 -5.94
CA ALA A 419 -0.57 5.03 -6.62
C ALA A 419 0.87 4.57 -6.32
N VAL A 420 1.12 3.96 -5.15
CA VAL A 420 2.45 3.49 -4.74
C VAL A 420 2.57 1.97 -4.72
N THR A 421 1.53 1.26 -5.15
CA THR A 421 1.42 -0.20 -5.07
C THR A 421 0.98 -0.85 -6.38
N THR A 422 1.36 -0.25 -7.50
CA THR A 422 1.11 -0.76 -8.86
C THR A 422 2.29 -1.54 -9.42
N GLY A 423 3.45 -1.59 -8.77
CA GLY A 423 4.67 -2.15 -9.37
C GLY A 423 5.43 -1.18 -10.30
N THR A 424 4.97 0.06 -10.45
CA THR A 424 5.70 1.14 -11.13
C THR A 424 5.28 2.52 -10.59
N TYR A 425 6.14 3.53 -10.74
CA TYR A 425 5.78 4.93 -10.44
C TYR A 425 5.48 5.76 -11.69
N GLY A 426 5.44 5.13 -12.87
CA GLY A 426 5.16 5.79 -14.14
C GLY A 426 3.72 5.59 -14.64
N GLY A 427 3.33 6.40 -15.61
CA GLY A 427 2.04 6.38 -16.29
C GLY A 427 1.11 7.51 -15.86
N SER A 428 0.28 7.99 -16.78
CA SER A 428 -0.71 9.06 -16.53
C SER A 428 -1.65 8.75 -15.37
N TRP A 429 -2.07 7.49 -15.25
CA TRP A 429 -2.90 7.03 -14.15
C TRP A 429 -2.17 7.17 -12.80
N VAL A 430 -0.93 6.70 -12.70
CA VAL A 430 -0.14 6.76 -11.46
C VAL A 430 0.16 8.21 -11.09
N SER A 431 0.57 9.03 -12.05
CA SER A 431 0.81 10.47 -11.85
C SER A 431 -0.43 11.18 -11.28
N THR A 432 -1.61 10.91 -11.84
CA THR A 432 -2.88 11.47 -11.37
C THR A 432 -3.24 10.96 -9.96
N GLN A 433 -2.99 9.68 -9.65
CA GLN A 433 -3.26 9.19 -8.30
C GLN A 433 -2.24 9.70 -7.27
N LEU A 434 -0.97 9.89 -7.66
CA LEU A 434 0.07 10.46 -6.80
C LEU A 434 -0.26 11.92 -6.43
N SER A 435 -0.79 12.72 -7.36
CA SER A 435 -1.17 14.11 -7.09
C SER A 435 -2.38 14.24 -6.15
N ARG A 436 -3.23 13.20 -6.10
CA ARG A 436 -4.35 13.10 -5.13
C ARG A 436 -3.89 12.65 -3.74
N LEU A 437 -2.69 12.07 -3.62
CA LEU A 437 -2.11 11.78 -2.32
C LEU A 437 -1.58 13.07 -1.70
N ASN A 438 -1.94 13.32 -0.45
CA ASN A 438 -1.41 14.43 0.31
C ASN A 438 0.02 14.11 0.78
N LEU A 439 0.98 14.11 -0.15
CA LEU A 439 2.39 13.84 0.10
C LEU A 439 3.01 15.01 0.88
N ARG A 440 3.81 14.69 1.89
CA ARG A 440 4.51 15.72 2.67
C ARG A 440 5.66 16.29 1.87
N PRO A 441 5.84 17.62 1.83
CA PRO A 441 7.03 18.22 1.23
C PRO A 441 8.29 17.71 1.92
N GLY A 442 9.27 17.25 1.14
CA GLY A 442 10.52 16.70 1.65
C GLY A 442 11.31 15.95 0.58
N PRO A 443 12.54 15.50 0.91
CA PRO A 443 13.42 14.83 -0.05
C PRO A 443 12.84 13.49 -0.53
N ASP A 444 12.19 12.72 0.33
CA ASP A 444 11.57 11.44 -0.06
C ASP A 444 10.44 11.63 -1.08
N THR A 445 9.62 12.69 -0.93
CA THR A 445 8.58 13.07 -1.89
C THR A 445 9.20 13.58 -3.19
N ALA A 446 10.26 14.39 -3.10
CA ALA A 446 10.97 14.86 -4.28
C ALA A 446 11.61 13.70 -5.07
N LEU A 447 12.15 12.67 -4.40
CA LEU A 447 12.62 11.44 -5.02
C LEU A 447 11.49 10.72 -5.77
N LEU A 448 10.32 10.55 -5.13
CA LEU A 448 9.16 9.89 -5.73
C LEU A 448 8.62 10.66 -6.95
N SER A 449 8.49 11.99 -6.85
CA SER A 449 8.08 12.85 -7.96
C SER A 449 9.09 12.84 -9.10
N GLY A 450 10.39 12.82 -8.79
CA GLY A 450 11.45 12.71 -9.80
C GLY A 450 11.41 11.38 -10.55
N LEU A 451 11.14 10.28 -9.85
CA LEU A 451 10.94 8.96 -10.47
C LEU A 451 9.71 8.91 -11.36
N ASN A 452 8.58 9.47 -10.91
CA ASN A 452 7.38 9.56 -11.75
C ASN A 452 7.68 10.33 -13.05
N ALA A 453 8.27 11.52 -12.94
CA ALA A 453 8.64 12.33 -14.10
C ALA A 453 9.66 11.64 -15.02
N GLN A 454 10.68 10.98 -14.48
CA GLN A 454 11.70 10.29 -15.27
C GLN A 454 11.11 9.10 -16.00
N LEU A 455 10.29 8.31 -15.32
CA LEU A 455 9.59 7.20 -15.94
C LEU A 455 8.67 7.73 -17.05
N ASP A 456 8.00 8.86 -16.87
CA ASP A 456 7.12 9.46 -17.89
C ASP A 456 7.87 10.16 -19.04
N GLY A 457 9.21 10.03 -19.09
CA GLY A 457 10.05 10.58 -20.15
C GLY A 457 10.39 12.07 -19.98
N ASN A 458 9.98 12.69 -18.88
CA ASN A 458 10.25 14.10 -18.59
C ASN A 458 11.53 14.28 -17.76
N ALA A 459 12.69 14.15 -18.44
CA ALA A 459 14.00 14.25 -17.80
C ALA A 459 14.26 15.63 -17.14
N THR A 460 13.68 16.71 -17.67
CA THR A 460 13.84 18.06 -17.13
C THR A 460 13.18 18.19 -15.75
N GLN A 461 11.89 17.83 -15.64
CA GLN A 461 11.19 17.83 -14.36
C GLN A 461 11.83 16.84 -13.38
N ALA A 462 12.22 15.66 -13.86
CA ALA A 462 12.92 14.67 -13.04
C ALA A 462 14.18 15.23 -12.38
N ARG A 463 15.03 15.92 -13.17
CA ARG A 463 16.25 16.55 -12.68
C ARG A 463 15.97 17.62 -11.61
N GLU A 464 14.96 18.46 -11.80
CA GLU A 464 14.55 19.45 -10.80
C GLU A 464 14.14 18.79 -9.49
N HIS A 465 13.30 17.76 -9.57
CA HIS A 465 12.84 17.01 -8.40
C HIS A 465 14.00 16.29 -7.69
N TYR A 466 14.88 15.60 -8.41
CA TYR A 466 16.04 14.95 -7.79
C TYR A 466 17.01 15.95 -7.16
N THR A 467 17.17 17.13 -7.75
CA THR A 467 18.00 18.21 -7.15
C THR A 467 17.43 18.63 -5.80
N ARG A 468 16.10 18.74 -5.66
CA ARG A 468 15.45 19.02 -4.37
C ARG A 468 15.52 17.86 -3.37
N ALA A 469 15.77 16.64 -3.84
CA ALA A 469 15.92 15.46 -3.00
C ALA A 469 17.34 15.27 -2.44
N LEU A 470 18.34 15.98 -2.96
CA LEU A 470 19.71 15.91 -2.44
C LEU A 470 19.79 16.30 -0.94
N PRO A 471 20.68 15.68 -0.15
CA PRO A 471 21.78 14.78 -0.55
C PRO A 471 21.40 13.29 -0.69
N ASP A 472 20.12 12.92 -0.88
CA ASP A 472 19.69 11.52 -1.01
C ASP A 472 20.48 10.73 -2.07
N ALA A 473 21.00 9.55 -1.68
CA ALA A 473 21.84 8.72 -2.53
C ALA A 473 21.09 8.14 -3.75
N CYS A 474 19.79 7.84 -3.62
CA CYS A 474 18.97 7.36 -4.73
C CYS A 474 18.68 8.46 -5.74
N ALA A 475 18.40 9.67 -5.26
CA ALA A 475 18.29 10.85 -6.13
C ALA A 475 19.60 11.11 -6.87
N ARG A 476 20.75 10.99 -6.20
CA ARG A 476 22.07 11.13 -6.83
C ARG A 476 22.33 10.06 -7.90
N ASN A 477 22.00 8.80 -7.62
CA ASN A 477 22.04 7.74 -8.63
C ASN A 477 21.18 8.09 -9.84
N ASN A 478 19.93 8.53 -9.64
CA ASN A 478 19.01 8.79 -10.73
C ASN A 478 19.39 10.04 -11.54
N LEU A 479 20.04 11.04 -10.94
CA LEU A 479 20.72 12.12 -11.67
C LEU A 479 21.85 11.58 -12.55
N GLY A 480 22.62 10.60 -12.05
CA GLY A 480 23.62 9.88 -12.84
C GLY A 480 23.01 9.17 -14.04
N VAL A 481 21.84 8.54 -13.87
CA VAL A 481 21.09 7.93 -14.97
C VAL A 481 20.71 8.98 -16.03
N ILE A 482 20.21 10.15 -15.61
CA ILE A 482 19.88 11.25 -16.54
C ILE A 482 21.16 11.78 -17.24
N ALA A 483 22.30 11.85 -16.57
CA ALA A 483 23.57 12.24 -17.19
C ALA A 483 24.01 11.22 -18.25
N GLN A 484 23.93 9.93 -17.93
CA GLN A 484 24.28 8.84 -18.83
C GLN A 484 23.38 8.81 -20.08
N THR A 485 22.06 8.96 -19.92
CA THR A 485 21.12 9.04 -21.05
C THR A 485 21.39 10.24 -21.97
N ARG A 486 22.00 11.31 -21.46
CA ARG A 486 22.44 12.48 -22.25
C ARG A 486 23.84 12.31 -22.87
N GLY A 487 24.52 11.19 -22.62
CA GLY A 487 25.89 10.91 -23.10
C GLY A 487 27.02 11.47 -22.22
N ASP A 488 26.71 12.05 -21.05
CA ASP A 488 27.72 12.54 -20.11
C ASP A 488 28.15 11.44 -19.12
N GLU A 489 28.94 10.50 -19.65
CA GLU A 489 29.42 9.33 -18.90
C GLU A 489 30.35 9.72 -17.73
N ALA A 490 31.13 10.80 -17.85
CA ALA A 490 32.01 11.26 -16.78
C ALA A 490 31.19 11.73 -15.57
N GLN A 491 30.23 12.61 -15.79
CA GLN A 491 29.31 13.07 -14.74
C GLN A 491 28.51 11.91 -14.16
N ALA A 492 28.02 10.99 -14.99
CA ALA A 492 27.27 9.83 -14.54
C ALA A 492 28.08 8.98 -13.56
N ARG A 493 29.33 8.63 -13.90
CA ARG A 493 30.20 7.82 -13.04
C ARG A 493 30.52 8.50 -11.72
N ASP A 494 30.73 9.81 -11.72
CA ASP A 494 30.99 10.56 -10.47
C ASP A 494 29.76 10.59 -9.57
N LEU A 495 28.57 10.78 -10.15
CA LEU A 495 27.31 10.70 -9.41
C LEU A 495 27.06 9.30 -8.84
N TYR A 496 27.32 8.23 -9.61
CA TYR A 496 27.20 6.86 -9.12
C TYR A 496 28.19 6.55 -7.99
N ARG A 497 29.46 6.95 -8.13
CA ARG A 497 30.47 6.78 -7.06
C ARG A 497 30.08 7.51 -5.79
N ALA A 498 29.63 8.76 -5.92
CA ALA A 498 29.20 9.55 -4.79
C ALA A 498 27.93 8.97 -4.14
N ALA A 499 27.00 8.40 -4.90
CA ALA A 499 25.83 7.72 -4.36
C ALA A 499 26.21 6.45 -3.57
N LEU A 500 27.16 5.67 -4.11
CA LEU A 500 27.66 4.47 -3.45
C LEU A 500 28.51 4.79 -2.21
N ALA A 501 29.26 5.90 -2.21
CA ALA A 501 29.99 6.38 -1.05
C ALA A 501 29.04 6.75 0.11
N ASP A 502 27.93 7.44 -0.19
CA ASP A 502 26.93 7.81 0.82
C ASP A 502 26.15 6.59 1.32
N ARG A 503 25.88 5.61 0.44
CA ARG A 503 25.18 4.37 0.78
C ARG A 503 25.87 3.17 0.11
N PRO A 504 26.83 2.51 0.80
CA PRO A 504 27.60 1.38 0.25
C PRO A 504 26.76 0.17 -0.16
N THR A 505 25.53 0.06 0.37
CA THR A 505 24.59 -1.03 0.05
C THR A 505 23.63 -0.67 -1.09
N LEU A 506 23.84 0.45 -1.80
CA LEU A 506 22.99 0.88 -2.90
C LEU A 506 23.29 0.07 -4.17
N SER A 507 22.55 -1.01 -4.34
CA SER A 507 22.66 -1.95 -5.47
C SER A 507 22.55 -1.27 -6.84
N ALA A 508 21.70 -0.26 -6.99
CA ALA A 508 21.53 0.49 -8.25
C ALA A 508 22.82 1.21 -8.69
N ALA A 509 23.47 1.93 -7.77
CA ALA A 509 24.71 2.63 -8.07
C ALA A 509 25.86 1.66 -8.35
N ALA A 510 25.95 0.57 -7.57
CA ALA A 510 26.92 -0.48 -7.81
C ALA A 510 26.74 -1.13 -9.20
N PHE A 511 25.50 -1.45 -9.58
CA PHE A 511 25.16 -1.98 -10.90
C PHE A 511 25.59 -1.02 -12.03
N ASN A 512 25.28 0.27 -11.89
CA ASN A 512 25.61 1.29 -12.89
C ASN A 512 27.12 1.53 -13.05
N LEU A 513 27.92 1.20 -12.02
CA LEU A 513 29.38 1.22 -12.09
C LEU A 513 29.98 -0.05 -12.72
N GLY A 514 29.14 -1.01 -13.13
CA GLY A 514 29.58 -2.30 -13.66
C GLY A 514 29.94 -3.33 -12.59
N LEU A 515 29.61 -3.07 -11.31
CA LEU A 515 29.71 -4.08 -10.28
C LEU A 515 28.58 -5.10 -10.45
N SER A 516 28.77 -6.31 -9.95
CA SER A 516 27.78 -7.39 -10.07
C SER A 516 27.17 -7.80 -8.71
N PRO A 517 26.34 -6.96 -8.06
CA PRO A 517 25.63 -7.37 -6.86
C PRO A 517 24.63 -8.48 -7.17
N SER A 518 24.43 -9.38 -6.21
CA SER A 518 23.42 -10.44 -6.28
C SER A 518 22.12 -9.98 -5.62
N SER A 519 21.10 -9.67 -6.42
CA SER A 519 19.72 -9.54 -5.95
C SER A 519 18.73 -9.96 -7.05
N PRO A 520 17.52 -10.44 -6.70
CA PRO A 520 16.50 -10.81 -7.68
C PRO A 520 16.16 -9.65 -8.64
N GLU A 521 16.09 -8.44 -8.14
CA GLU A 521 15.72 -7.25 -8.90
C GLU A 521 16.80 -6.87 -9.93
N LEU A 522 18.08 -7.10 -9.61
CA LEU A 522 19.18 -6.92 -10.56
C LEU A 522 19.26 -8.05 -11.59
N ALA A 523 18.84 -9.28 -11.24
CA ALA A 523 18.72 -10.36 -12.22
C ALA A 523 17.64 -10.03 -13.26
N PHE A 524 16.51 -9.46 -12.82
CA PHE A 524 15.47 -8.95 -13.70
C PHE A 524 16.00 -7.83 -14.62
N GLN A 525 16.73 -6.84 -14.06
CA GLN A 525 17.34 -5.76 -14.85
C GLN A 525 18.28 -6.30 -15.94
N ARG A 526 19.16 -7.26 -15.61
CA ARG A 526 20.10 -7.85 -16.58
C ARG A 526 19.40 -8.59 -17.71
N THR A 527 18.34 -9.30 -17.37
CA THR A 527 17.63 -10.18 -18.31
C THR A 527 16.72 -9.39 -19.25
N TYR A 528 15.95 -8.43 -18.70
CA TYR A 528 14.86 -7.78 -19.43
C TYR A 528 15.16 -6.33 -19.83
N ARG A 529 16.20 -5.71 -19.27
CA ARG A 529 16.63 -4.35 -19.62
C ARG A 529 18.16 -4.29 -19.84
N PRO A 530 18.71 -5.14 -20.73
CA PRO A 530 20.13 -5.10 -21.02
C PRO A 530 20.51 -3.71 -21.52
N ASN A 531 21.69 -3.23 -21.12
CA ASN A 531 22.25 -1.92 -21.50
C ASN A 531 21.47 -0.69 -20.99
N GLN A 532 20.43 -0.87 -20.17
CA GLN A 532 19.78 0.26 -19.51
C GLN A 532 20.37 0.44 -18.10
N PRO A 533 20.71 1.67 -17.70
CA PRO A 533 21.12 1.94 -16.33
C PRO A 533 19.96 1.69 -15.36
N ARG A 534 20.32 1.27 -14.15
CA ARG A 534 19.42 0.93 -13.05
C ARG A 534 18.99 2.19 -12.30
N LEU A 535 17.70 2.47 -12.31
CA LEU A 535 17.08 3.44 -11.41
C LEU A 535 17.13 2.93 -9.96
N CYS A 536 17.32 3.82 -9.00
CA CYS A 536 17.02 3.54 -7.60
C CYS A 536 15.57 3.89 -7.29
N TYR A 537 14.84 2.97 -6.67
CA TYR A 537 13.49 3.18 -6.17
C TYR A 537 13.49 3.46 -4.65
N PRO A 538 12.56 4.30 -4.14
CA PRO A 538 12.41 4.52 -2.71
C PRO A 538 12.05 3.22 -2.00
N ASP A 539 12.71 2.95 -0.88
CA ASP A 539 12.31 1.86 0.00
C ASP A 539 11.02 2.21 0.77
N GLN A 540 10.44 1.23 1.46
CA GLN A 540 9.18 1.45 2.19
C GLN A 540 9.33 2.52 3.29
N ARG A 541 10.53 2.70 3.85
CA ARG A 541 10.80 3.71 4.88
C ARG A 541 10.75 5.11 4.28
N SER A 542 11.37 5.30 3.12
CA SER A 542 11.30 6.53 2.33
C SER A 542 9.87 6.86 1.94
N LEU A 543 9.12 5.88 1.42
CA LEU A 543 7.70 6.05 1.11
C LEU A 543 6.88 6.44 2.35
N THR A 544 7.13 5.81 3.50
CA THR A 544 6.41 6.13 4.75
C THR A 544 6.64 7.58 5.17
N ARG A 545 7.88 8.09 5.05
CA ARG A 545 8.20 9.48 5.34
C ARG A 545 7.56 10.45 4.34
N ALA A 546 7.56 10.11 3.04
CA ALA A 546 6.87 10.89 2.01
C ALA A 546 5.35 10.98 2.26
N LEU A 547 4.72 9.87 2.64
CA LEU A 547 3.27 9.78 2.83
C LEU A 547 2.80 10.38 4.16
N THR A 548 3.49 10.08 5.26
CA THR A 548 2.98 10.38 6.61
C THR A 548 3.93 11.20 7.47
N GLY A 549 5.21 11.26 7.11
CA GLY A 549 6.27 11.77 7.96
C GLY A 549 6.65 10.79 9.05
N ASP A 550 7.36 11.28 10.06
CA ASP A 550 7.71 10.52 11.24
C ASP A 550 6.63 10.60 12.33
N LEU A 551 6.85 9.87 13.42
CA LEU A 551 6.00 9.94 14.60
C LEU A 551 5.92 11.38 15.15
N GLY A 552 7.04 12.11 15.14
CA GLY A 552 7.11 13.49 15.61
C GLY A 552 6.19 14.43 14.82
N ALA A 553 6.15 14.30 13.51
CA ALA A 553 5.27 15.06 12.62
C ALA A 553 3.79 14.76 12.89
N THR A 554 3.46 13.50 13.19
CA THR A 554 2.10 13.08 13.57
C THR A 554 1.70 13.68 14.93
N LEU A 555 2.55 13.54 15.95
CA LEU A 555 2.31 14.11 17.28
C LEU A 555 2.18 15.64 17.23
N ARG A 556 3.04 16.31 16.48
CA ARG A 556 2.99 17.77 16.30
C ARG A 556 1.71 18.19 15.57
N GLY A 557 1.28 17.44 14.57
CA GLY A 557 0.00 17.65 13.89
C GLY A 557 -1.18 17.53 14.87
N ASN A 558 -1.22 16.45 15.64
CA ASN A 558 -2.25 16.20 16.65
C ASN A 558 -2.34 17.32 17.71
N LEU A 559 -1.21 17.91 18.09
CA LEU A 559 -1.16 19.03 19.04
C LEU A 559 -1.62 20.36 18.43
N ARG A 560 -1.35 20.60 17.14
CA ARG A 560 -1.74 21.83 16.45
C ARG A 560 -3.21 21.84 16.06
N GLU A 561 -3.73 20.69 15.64
CA GLU A 561 -5.09 20.53 15.13
C GLU A 561 -5.82 19.39 15.87
N PRO A 562 -6.10 19.52 17.18
CA PRO A 562 -6.67 18.43 17.98
C PRO A 562 -8.07 17.99 17.50
N VAL A 563 -8.83 18.89 16.88
CA VAL A 563 -10.17 18.57 16.33
C VAL A 563 -10.09 17.56 15.17
N SER A 564 -8.98 17.56 14.41
CA SER A 564 -8.77 16.59 13.31
C SER A 564 -8.65 15.14 13.79
N LEU A 565 -8.40 14.91 15.08
CA LEU A 565 -8.32 13.57 15.65
C LEU A 565 -9.65 12.82 15.59
N VAL A 566 -10.77 13.53 15.71
CA VAL A 566 -12.11 12.95 15.74
C VAL A 566 -12.84 13.07 14.40
N THR A 567 -12.17 13.61 13.37
CA THR A 567 -12.71 13.61 12.01
C THR A 567 -12.38 12.30 11.31
N ALA A 568 -13.38 11.71 10.67
CA ALA A 568 -13.19 10.50 9.88
C ALA A 568 -12.39 10.83 8.62
N ALA A 569 -11.27 10.13 8.43
CA ALA A 569 -10.42 10.23 7.24
C ALA A 569 -9.73 8.87 7.01
N PRO A 570 -9.19 8.60 5.80
CA PRO A 570 -8.43 7.39 5.53
C PRO A 570 -7.27 7.21 6.54
N GLY A 571 -7.25 6.09 7.25
CA GLY A 571 -6.26 5.84 8.32
C GLY A 571 -6.57 6.52 9.67
N ASN A 572 -7.59 7.37 9.78
CA ASN A 572 -8.06 7.96 11.05
C ASN A 572 -9.25 7.18 11.60
N SER A 573 -9.12 6.70 12.84
CA SER A 573 -10.23 6.09 13.59
C SER A 573 -10.78 7.10 14.59
N VAL A 574 -12.07 7.44 14.49
CA VAL A 574 -12.74 8.36 15.42
C VAL A 574 -12.62 7.88 16.88
N ARG A 575 -12.69 6.56 17.11
CA ARG A 575 -12.54 5.98 18.46
C ARG A 575 -11.14 6.20 19.03
N LEU A 576 -10.10 5.98 18.21
CA LEU A 576 -8.71 6.26 18.59
C LEU A 576 -8.47 7.77 18.76
N GLY A 577 -9.14 8.58 17.94
CA GLY A 577 -9.18 10.04 18.05
C GLY A 577 -9.65 10.52 19.43
N TRP A 578 -10.77 9.99 19.90
CA TRP A 578 -11.26 10.26 21.25
C TRP A 578 -10.29 9.80 22.34
N ALA A 579 -9.67 8.63 22.17
CA ALA A 579 -8.67 8.15 23.13
C ALA A 579 -7.43 9.06 23.17
N LEU A 580 -6.98 9.56 22.01
CA LEU A 580 -5.87 10.51 21.90
C LEU A 580 -6.19 11.86 22.54
N LEU A 581 -7.37 12.42 22.25
CA LEU A 581 -7.84 13.65 22.89
C LEU A 581 -7.96 13.48 24.41
N GLY A 582 -8.55 12.38 24.86
CA GLY A 582 -8.64 12.04 26.28
C GLY A 582 -7.26 11.96 26.93
N ALA A 583 -6.31 11.25 26.31
CA ALA A 583 -4.95 11.14 26.82
C ALA A 583 -4.22 12.49 26.84
N LEU A 584 -4.42 13.34 25.83
CA LEU A 584 -3.87 14.70 25.78
C LEU A 584 -4.41 15.57 26.93
N ILE A 585 -5.73 15.55 27.15
CA ILE A 585 -6.40 16.28 28.23
C ILE A 585 -5.92 15.79 29.60
N VAL A 586 -5.87 14.47 29.80
CA VAL A 586 -5.38 13.86 31.06
C VAL A 586 -3.92 14.23 31.31
N THR A 587 -3.07 14.19 30.28
CA THR A 587 -1.65 14.57 30.40
C THR A 587 -1.51 16.05 30.77
N GLY A 588 -2.22 16.95 30.08
CA GLY A 588 -2.21 18.38 30.40
C GLY A 588 -2.74 18.69 31.79
N TRP A 589 -3.80 18.01 32.21
CA TRP A 589 -4.36 18.16 33.55
C TRP A 589 -3.41 17.66 34.64
N LEU A 590 -2.80 16.49 34.48
CA LEU A 590 -1.80 15.97 35.42
C LEU A 590 -0.57 16.89 35.48
N ALA A 591 -0.10 17.40 34.34
CA ALA A 591 1.01 18.34 34.29
C ALA A 591 0.69 19.64 35.03
N PHE A 592 -0.52 20.16 34.89
CA PHE A 592 -1.00 21.32 35.65
C PHE A 592 -0.96 21.05 37.18
N THR A 593 -1.24 19.82 37.62
CA THR A 593 -1.15 19.50 39.06
C THR A 593 0.26 19.59 39.64
N LEU A 594 1.32 19.55 38.83
CA LEU A 594 2.69 19.72 39.31
C LEU A 594 2.94 21.15 39.85
N LEU A 595 2.22 22.13 39.30
CA LEU A 595 2.31 23.54 39.70
C LEU A 595 1.54 23.82 41.00
N LEU A 596 0.68 22.90 41.44
CA LEU A 596 -0.13 23.07 42.63
C LEU A 596 0.68 22.66 43.88
N PRO A 597 0.57 23.40 45.00
CA PRO A 597 1.17 22.98 46.26
C PRO A 597 0.50 21.70 46.78
N ARG A 598 1.27 20.88 47.50
CA ARG A 598 0.75 19.64 48.09
C ARG A 598 -0.32 19.95 49.13
N ALA A 599 -1.48 19.29 49.06
CA ALA A 599 -2.64 19.60 49.89
C ALA A 599 -2.53 19.09 51.35
N ALA A 600 -1.77 18.03 51.60
CA ALA A 600 -1.55 17.50 52.95
C ALA A 600 -0.21 16.75 53.07
N ASN A 601 0.35 16.76 54.28
CA ASN A 601 1.56 16.02 54.65
C ASN A 601 1.25 14.52 54.86
N GLU A 602 2.30 13.69 54.86
CA GLU A 602 2.17 12.22 54.95
C GLU A 602 1.52 11.74 56.25
N GLU A 603 1.75 12.43 57.37
CA GLU A 603 1.16 12.12 58.68
C GLU A 603 -0.37 12.21 58.65
N ARG A 604 -0.91 13.26 58.01
CA ARG A 604 -2.36 13.46 57.90
C ARG A 604 -3.03 12.47 56.94
N LEU A 605 -2.31 12.02 55.92
CA LEU A 605 -2.84 11.06 54.94
C LEU A 605 -2.90 9.64 55.49
N GLY A 606 -1.89 9.25 56.29
CA GLY A 606 -1.76 7.89 56.79
C GLY A 606 -1.76 6.83 55.68
N ARG A 607 -2.07 5.58 56.05
CA ARG A 607 -2.19 4.44 55.13
C ARG A 607 -3.50 3.68 55.37
N PRO A 608 -4.62 4.12 54.75
CA PRO A 608 -5.93 3.50 54.97
C PRO A 608 -5.98 2.06 54.44
N ALA A 609 -6.91 1.25 54.95
CA ALA A 609 -7.05 -0.16 54.54
C ALA A 609 -7.19 -0.34 53.03
N ALA A 610 -7.98 0.51 52.36
CA ALA A 610 -8.13 0.49 50.91
C ALA A 610 -6.81 0.71 50.15
N TYR A 611 -5.94 1.61 50.64
CA TYR A 611 -4.61 1.82 50.07
C TYR A 611 -3.72 0.58 50.24
N ARG A 612 -3.80 -0.09 51.40
CA ARG A 612 -3.04 -1.32 51.65
C ARG A 612 -3.50 -2.48 50.77
N ILE A 613 -4.81 -2.66 50.61
CA ILE A 613 -5.39 -3.69 49.73
C ILE A 613 -4.95 -3.46 48.28
N LEU A 614 -5.08 -2.23 47.78
CA LEU A 614 -4.65 -1.90 46.41
C LEU A 614 -3.14 -2.04 46.22
N GLY A 615 -2.33 -1.69 47.23
CA GLY A 615 -0.87 -1.85 47.16
C GLY A 615 -0.39 -3.32 47.07
N VAL A 616 -1.20 -4.27 47.55
CA VAL A 616 -0.94 -5.71 47.42
C VAL A 616 -1.51 -6.27 46.10
N LEU A 617 -2.72 -5.85 45.71
CA LEU A 617 -3.37 -6.31 44.49
C LEU A 617 -2.72 -5.77 43.21
N LEU A 618 -2.14 -4.57 43.28
CA LEU A 618 -1.55 -3.83 42.16
C LEU A 618 -0.06 -3.59 42.45
N PRO A 619 0.83 -4.52 42.09
CA PRO A 619 2.26 -4.40 42.36
C PRO A 619 2.85 -3.08 41.86
N GLY A 620 3.64 -2.41 42.70
CA GLY A 620 4.31 -1.16 42.36
C GLY A 620 3.47 0.13 42.49
N SER A 621 2.13 0.06 42.51
CA SER A 621 1.26 1.25 42.57
C SER A 621 1.38 2.05 43.88
N ALA A 622 1.69 1.38 44.99
CA ALA A 622 1.94 2.01 46.30
C ALA A 622 3.40 2.46 46.50
N LEU A 623 4.28 2.20 45.51
CA LEU A 623 5.72 2.45 45.56
C LEU A 623 6.18 3.51 44.55
N LEU A 624 5.24 4.30 44.01
CA LEU A 624 5.48 5.31 42.96
C LEU A 624 6.44 6.45 43.35
N HIS A 625 6.83 6.55 44.61
CA HIS A 625 7.91 7.45 45.06
C HIS A 625 9.31 6.96 44.65
N SER A 626 9.43 5.70 44.20
CA SER A 626 10.67 5.08 43.73
C SER A 626 10.54 4.64 42.28
N ALA A 627 11.61 4.76 41.49
CA ALA A 627 11.66 4.28 40.12
C ALA A 627 11.33 2.77 40.01
N TRP A 628 11.70 1.97 41.00
CA TRP A 628 11.39 0.53 41.05
C TRP A 628 9.89 0.25 41.16
N GLY A 629 9.13 1.13 41.82
CA GLY A 629 7.66 1.02 41.87
C GLY A 629 7.04 1.12 40.47
N SER A 630 7.53 2.05 39.65
CA SER A 630 7.09 2.22 38.27
C SER A 630 7.46 1.02 37.39
N VAL A 631 8.66 0.44 37.57
CA VAL A 631 9.09 -0.76 36.85
C VAL A 631 8.19 -1.96 37.18
N LEU A 632 7.90 -2.18 38.46
CA LEU A 632 7.00 -3.26 38.89
C LEU A 632 5.58 -3.06 38.36
N LEU A 633 5.08 -1.83 38.40
CA LEU A 633 3.74 -1.50 37.91
C LEU A 633 3.61 -1.71 36.39
N LEU A 634 4.60 -1.27 35.61
CA LEU A 634 4.63 -1.49 34.16
C LEU A 634 4.81 -2.96 33.81
N GLY A 635 5.67 -3.69 34.54
CA GLY A 635 5.86 -5.13 34.35
C GLY A 635 4.58 -5.92 34.62
N TRP A 636 3.89 -5.61 35.72
CA TRP A 636 2.58 -6.18 36.04
C TRP A 636 1.55 -5.88 34.94
N ALA A 637 1.40 -4.60 34.56
CA ALA A 637 0.43 -4.18 33.57
C ALA A 637 0.69 -4.80 32.18
N ALA A 638 1.97 -4.95 31.79
CA ALA A 638 2.37 -5.60 30.56
C ALA A 638 2.04 -7.10 30.56
N CYS A 639 2.33 -7.81 31.65
CA CYS A 639 2.00 -9.23 31.77
C CYS A 639 0.48 -9.46 31.72
N ILE A 640 -0.30 -8.66 32.44
CA ILE A 640 -1.77 -8.73 32.39
C ILE A 640 -2.29 -8.44 30.98
N SER A 641 -1.79 -7.38 30.33
CA SER A 641 -2.18 -7.02 28.96
C SER A 641 -1.85 -8.13 27.96
N ALA A 642 -0.70 -8.80 28.12
CA ALA A 642 -0.28 -9.90 27.26
C ALA A 642 -1.08 -11.19 27.48
N LEU A 643 -1.65 -11.39 28.68
CA LEU A 643 -2.52 -12.53 29.01
C LEU A 643 -4.01 -12.28 28.68
N MET A 644 -4.43 -11.02 28.52
CA MET A 644 -5.81 -10.67 28.15
C MET A 644 -6.36 -11.38 26.90
N PRO A 645 -5.57 -11.72 25.86
CA PRO A 645 -6.09 -12.49 24.73
C PRO A 645 -6.71 -13.85 25.08
N LEU A 646 -6.37 -14.42 26.23
CA LEU A 646 -7.01 -15.64 26.73
C LEU A 646 -8.50 -15.46 27.07
N SER A 647 -8.95 -14.21 27.29
CA SER A 647 -10.37 -13.91 27.52
C SER A 647 -11.23 -13.97 26.26
N GLY A 648 -10.61 -13.98 25.07
CA GLY A 648 -11.32 -13.87 23.79
C GLY A 648 -11.82 -12.45 23.45
N LEU A 649 -11.73 -11.48 24.37
CA LEU A 649 -12.24 -10.12 24.18
C LEU A 649 -11.29 -9.23 23.36
N ILE A 650 -9.98 -9.51 23.40
CA ILE A 650 -8.93 -8.72 22.75
C ILE A 650 -8.01 -9.68 22.01
N ALA A 651 -7.58 -9.33 20.80
CA ALA A 651 -6.61 -10.12 20.05
C ALA A 651 -5.48 -9.24 19.48
N PHE A 652 -4.28 -9.81 19.47
CA PHE A 652 -3.06 -9.26 18.87
C PHE A 652 -2.52 -10.26 17.81
N PRO A 653 -3.23 -10.43 16.68
CA PRO A 653 -2.96 -11.52 15.74
C PRO A 653 -1.58 -11.45 15.08
N ASN A 654 -0.95 -10.27 15.00
CA ASN A 654 0.33 -10.08 14.30
C ASN A 654 1.53 -10.08 15.24
N LEU A 655 1.33 -10.30 16.54
CA LEU A 655 2.40 -10.56 17.50
C LEU A 655 2.66 -12.07 17.59
N VAL A 656 3.80 -12.45 18.18
CA VAL A 656 4.06 -13.85 18.56
C VAL A 656 2.83 -14.37 19.29
N ASN A 657 2.33 -15.54 18.91
CA ASN A 657 1.10 -16.07 19.48
C ASN A 657 1.26 -16.25 21.00
N LEU A 658 0.73 -15.30 21.76
CA LEU A 658 0.85 -15.22 23.22
C LEU A 658 0.06 -16.35 23.92
N SER A 659 -0.78 -17.09 23.18
CA SER A 659 -1.47 -18.27 23.68
C SER A 659 -0.62 -19.55 23.64
N LEU A 660 0.55 -19.53 22.99
CA LEU A 660 1.45 -20.69 22.98
C LEU A 660 1.83 -21.08 24.42
N PRO A 661 1.76 -22.39 24.79
CA PRO A 661 1.97 -22.82 26.17
C PRO A 661 3.29 -22.34 26.79
N GLY A 662 4.39 -22.35 26.03
CA GLY A 662 5.69 -21.88 26.49
C GLY A 662 5.70 -20.38 26.80
N VAL A 663 5.14 -19.54 25.92
CA VAL A 663 5.05 -18.08 26.13
C VAL A 663 4.10 -17.76 27.29
N ARG A 664 3.01 -18.51 27.41
CA ARG A 664 2.08 -18.37 28.53
C ARG A 664 2.77 -18.66 29.87
N LEU A 665 3.57 -19.73 29.95
CA LEU A 665 4.27 -20.09 31.17
C LEU A 665 5.28 -19.01 31.58
N THR A 666 6.03 -18.44 30.62
CA THR A 666 6.97 -17.36 30.91
C THR A 666 6.25 -16.09 31.38
N LEU A 667 5.11 -15.72 30.77
CA LEU A 667 4.30 -14.58 31.20
C LEU A 667 3.72 -14.77 32.61
N LEU A 668 3.24 -15.97 32.94
CA LEU A 668 2.74 -16.28 34.28
C LEU A 668 3.86 -16.27 35.34
N GLY A 669 5.04 -16.80 35.00
CA GLY A 669 6.22 -16.73 35.85
C GLY A 669 6.68 -15.30 36.11
N ALA A 670 6.73 -14.47 35.07
CA ALA A 670 7.04 -13.04 35.20
C ALA A 670 6.00 -12.31 36.06
N LEU A 671 4.71 -12.60 35.87
CA LEU A 671 3.63 -12.04 36.69
C LEU A 671 3.80 -12.42 38.17
N ALA A 672 4.03 -13.71 38.47
CA ALA A 672 4.26 -14.18 39.84
C ALA A 672 5.47 -13.48 40.49
N LEU A 673 6.56 -13.30 39.74
CA LEU A 673 7.74 -12.57 40.21
C LEU A 673 7.43 -11.10 40.50
N THR A 674 6.67 -10.41 39.65
CA THR A 674 6.27 -9.01 39.91
C THR A 674 5.41 -8.87 41.16
N TYR A 675 4.52 -9.84 41.44
CA TYR A 675 3.74 -9.88 42.68
C TYR A 675 4.62 -10.12 43.90
N LEU A 676 5.53 -11.09 43.84
CA LEU A 676 6.44 -11.42 44.93
C LEU A 676 7.32 -10.21 45.31
N LEU A 677 7.96 -9.59 44.32
CA LEU A 677 8.78 -8.40 44.52
C LEU A 677 7.94 -7.20 44.99
N GLY A 678 6.73 -7.03 44.45
CA GLY A 678 5.79 -6.00 44.86
C GLY A 678 5.38 -6.11 46.33
N ILE A 679 5.04 -7.32 46.79
CA ILE A 679 4.69 -7.59 48.19
C ILE A 679 5.88 -7.33 49.10
N LEU A 680 7.08 -7.84 48.78
CA LEU A 680 8.28 -7.60 49.58
C LEU A 680 8.59 -6.11 49.69
N GLY A 681 8.54 -5.38 48.57
CA GLY A 681 8.74 -3.94 48.54
C GLY A 681 7.70 -3.17 49.37
N PHE A 682 6.43 -3.60 49.30
CA PHE A 682 5.34 -3.01 50.06
C PHE A 682 5.48 -3.25 51.57
N VAL A 683 5.79 -4.48 51.99
CA VAL A 683 6.03 -4.83 53.40
C VAL A 683 7.21 -4.03 53.96
N ALA A 684 8.31 -3.93 53.22
CA ALA A 684 9.45 -3.11 53.62
C ALA A 684 9.08 -1.61 53.74
N ALA A 685 8.19 -1.11 52.88
CA ALA A 685 7.68 0.25 52.98
C ALA A 685 6.75 0.46 54.18
N GLU A 686 5.96 -0.55 54.58
CA GLU A 686 5.09 -0.50 55.76
C GLU A 686 5.89 -0.55 57.06
N ILE A 687 6.92 -1.40 57.14
CA ILE A 687 7.83 -1.46 58.30
C ILE A 687 8.54 -0.11 58.50
N ARG A 688 9.05 0.50 57.41
CA ARG A 688 9.68 1.84 57.46
C ARG A 688 8.71 2.94 57.89
N PHE A 689 7.43 2.83 57.54
CA PHE A 689 6.41 3.78 57.97
C PHE A 689 6.08 3.61 59.45
N ALA A 690 5.85 2.38 59.91
CA ALA A 690 5.58 2.08 61.31
C ALA A 690 6.72 2.53 62.24
N ARG A 691 8.00 2.35 61.82
CA ARG A 691 9.17 2.85 62.57
C ARG A 691 9.17 4.37 62.68
N ARG A 692 8.87 5.09 61.59
CA ARG A 692 8.80 6.57 61.61
C ARG A 692 7.70 7.09 62.53
N VAL A 693 6.51 6.50 62.48
CA VAL A 693 5.39 6.86 63.37
C VAL A 693 5.76 6.65 64.84
N ARG A 694 6.45 5.54 65.17
CA ARG A 694 6.93 5.27 66.54
C ARG A 694 8.00 6.28 67.00
N LEU A 695 8.94 6.63 66.13
CA LEU A 695 9.98 7.62 66.45
C LEU A 695 9.40 9.01 66.70
N HIS A 696 8.42 9.45 65.91
CA HIS A 696 7.72 10.72 66.15
C HIS A 696 6.92 10.70 67.45
N ALA A 697 6.22 9.60 67.75
CA ALA A 697 5.51 9.45 69.02
C ALA A 697 6.45 9.44 70.25
N GLN A 698 7.72 9.06 70.08
CA GLN A 698 8.75 9.11 71.11
C GLN A 698 9.45 10.47 71.23
N GLN A 699 9.28 11.38 70.26
CA GLN A 699 9.83 12.74 70.29
C GLN A 699 8.80 13.77 70.80
N GLU A 700 7.51 13.43 70.75
CA GLU A 700 6.41 14.25 71.30
C GLU A 700 6.03 13.87 72.75
N ALA A 701 6.51 12.72 73.23
CA ALA A 701 6.42 12.27 74.62
C ALA A 701 7.70 12.62 75.37
#